data_AF-A0A945G3Z7-F1
#
_entry.id   AF-A0A945G3Z7-F1
#
_cell.length_a   1.000
_cell.length_b   1.000
_cell.length_c   1.000
_cell.angle_alpha   90.00
_cell.angle_beta   90.00
_cell.angle_gamma   90.00
#
_symmetry.space_group_name_H-M   'P 1'
#
loop_
_entity.id
_entity.type
_entity.pdbx_description
1 polymer ?
#
loop_
_entity_poly.entity_id
_entity_poly.type
_entity_poly.pdbx_seq_one_letter_code
_entity_poly.pdbx_strand_id
1 'polypeptide(L)'
;MATHGQPFKEAMEPLVEASCIDCHDADTETPLNFEKLGHDLSDAATFRQWVKIFDRVQKGEMPPKKKKRPDPVLKNKALSALKTDLRTANRKQQDAEGRVAARRLTRLEFEYTLQDILGIGGNLKRYLPPENASAKFANVAEKQGISPVHIRSYLKAVDAALDEAIALGPKPRAGGRDMDYRNNRFSSMWFDRPMRNGGQTVMRTDDAYVMFSYRSEPFVARSDYMGYHFPYPGLYRITAEGSGYQTKTPIGFGLYKASDKHGNTELIGNFEIKPGESRKIELTQYFEPGEFFFPAGLSLNAAPDGKMIYMMRFKGARGYKGEGLAIKWLKIEGPLEEEWPPTRTRNLLTGVPIIWLPQHRIYWTHPTKEPKEHLRDFVKRLAPKAFRRPVTDAEIESFVSLAKPHHPKDQPMHKMVRAPLRAMFSSPQFLFHGGQPGPLDDHSLATRLSYFLWKSVPDEQLSALAHDNKLKDPKVLANQVNRMLKDPRSKRFIEDFLDGWLHLSDIDATTPDEKLYPEYGDTLRQAMLAEPRLFFRELIDRNLAARNFIKSDFTFVNRRLARHYGIGKITGEQMRRVKLPADSPRGGLMTQASILKVTANGTLTSPVKRGHWVLDSLLGTPPQPPPPTINALEPDIRGAVTIRETLAKHRNVASCASCHQHIDPPGFALESFDPIGGFRQRYRTTGKGDWTKERYIAAHHLGRPLSRWGLDVDASGST
;
A
#
# COMPACT_ATOMS: atom_id res chain seq x y z
N MET A 1 -29.24 -41.39 -12.63
CA MET A 1 -27.99 -40.94 -11.99
C MET A 1 -26.93 -40.83 -13.07
N ALA A 2 -26.59 -39.63 -13.54
CA ALA A 2 -25.49 -39.47 -14.49
C ALA A 2 -24.18 -39.71 -13.74
N THR A 3 -23.42 -40.71 -14.17
CA THR A 3 -22.14 -41.13 -13.59
C THR A 3 -21.11 -40.01 -13.76
N HIS A 4 -20.80 -39.31 -12.66
CA HIS A 4 -19.77 -38.29 -12.64
C HIS A 4 -18.42 -38.93 -13.03
N GLY A 5 -17.83 -38.48 -14.14
CA GLY A 5 -16.47 -38.84 -14.54
C GLY A 5 -16.31 -40.05 -15.48
N GLN A 6 -17.37 -40.78 -15.82
CA GLN A 6 -17.26 -41.89 -16.80
C GLN A 6 -16.87 -41.42 -18.22
N PRO A 7 -17.46 -40.34 -18.77
CA PRO A 7 -17.16 -39.92 -20.14
C PRO A 7 -15.69 -39.52 -20.36
N PHE A 8 -15.09 -38.74 -19.43
CA PHE A 8 -13.67 -38.43 -19.56
C PHE A 8 -12.76 -39.61 -19.23
N LYS A 9 -13.13 -40.48 -18.28
CA LYS A 9 -12.34 -41.67 -17.94
C LYS A 9 -12.10 -42.52 -19.18
N GLU A 10 -13.18 -42.89 -19.87
CA GLU A 10 -13.11 -43.70 -21.10
C GLU A 10 -12.33 -43.01 -22.23
N ALA A 11 -12.43 -41.68 -22.33
CA ALA A 11 -11.69 -40.92 -23.33
C ALA A 11 -10.20 -40.73 -22.98
N MET A 12 -9.84 -40.72 -21.69
CA MET A 12 -8.48 -40.52 -21.20
C MET A 12 -7.68 -41.83 -21.15
N GLU A 13 -8.32 -42.95 -20.87
CA GLU A 13 -7.68 -44.26 -20.68
C GLU A 13 -6.71 -44.63 -21.82
N PRO A 14 -7.08 -44.53 -23.12
CA PRO A 14 -6.14 -44.90 -24.19
C PRO A 14 -4.96 -43.92 -24.30
N LEU A 15 -5.13 -42.66 -23.90
CA LEU A 15 -4.02 -41.68 -23.86
C LEU A 15 -3.08 -41.98 -22.69
N VAL A 16 -3.62 -42.38 -21.54
CA VAL A 16 -2.85 -42.72 -20.35
C VAL A 16 -2.00 -43.96 -20.63
N GLU A 17 -2.59 -45.02 -21.16
CA GLU A 17 -1.91 -46.26 -21.54
C GLU A 17 -0.82 -46.01 -22.60
N ALA A 18 -1.13 -45.25 -23.65
CA ALA A 18 -0.21 -45.09 -24.76
C ALA A 18 0.97 -44.14 -24.48
N SER A 19 0.90 -43.29 -23.46
CA SER A 19 1.84 -42.16 -23.33
C SER A 19 2.13 -41.65 -21.92
N CYS A 20 1.46 -42.15 -20.88
CA CYS A 20 1.63 -41.65 -19.51
C CYS A 20 2.06 -42.73 -18.51
N ILE A 21 1.50 -43.94 -18.62
CA ILE A 21 1.63 -44.96 -17.57
C ILE A 21 3.07 -45.41 -17.33
N ASP A 22 3.89 -45.54 -18.38
CA ASP A 22 5.32 -45.91 -18.33
C ASP A 22 6.19 -45.01 -17.42
N CYS A 23 5.70 -43.84 -17.01
CA CYS A 23 6.42 -42.89 -16.18
C CYS A 23 5.61 -42.43 -14.95
N HIS A 24 4.36 -42.88 -14.79
CA HIS A 24 3.40 -42.40 -13.80
C HIS A 24 2.53 -43.54 -13.23
N ASP A 25 3.18 -44.65 -12.87
CA ASP A 25 2.60 -45.85 -12.24
C ASP A 25 2.95 -45.92 -10.73
N ALA A 26 2.71 -47.06 -10.06
CA ALA A 26 3.12 -47.28 -8.67
C ALA A 26 4.62 -47.45 -8.43
N ASP A 27 5.36 -47.88 -9.44
CA ASP A 27 6.77 -48.29 -9.31
C ASP A 27 7.75 -47.20 -9.76
N THR A 28 7.25 -46.06 -10.26
CA THR A 28 8.04 -44.91 -10.70
C THR A 28 8.11 -43.81 -9.64
N GLU A 29 9.30 -43.21 -9.47
CA GLU A 29 9.53 -42.09 -8.55
C GLU A 29 9.00 -40.75 -9.12
N THR A 30 7.69 -40.67 -9.39
CA THR A 30 7.05 -39.41 -9.74
C THR A 30 5.89 -39.08 -8.79
N PRO A 31 5.59 -37.79 -8.55
CA PRO A 31 4.47 -37.40 -7.67
C PRO A 31 3.07 -37.73 -8.22
N LEU A 32 2.97 -38.18 -9.48
CA LEU A 32 1.72 -38.51 -10.15
C LEU A 32 1.70 -40.01 -10.44
N ASN A 33 0.69 -40.69 -9.91
CA ASN A 33 0.43 -42.10 -10.16
C ASN A 33 -1.01 -42.25 -10.68
N PHE A 34 -1.18 -42.72 -11.92
CA PHE A 34 -2.49 -42.90 -12.56
C PHE A 34 -3.27 -44.10 -12.02
N GLU A 35 -2.61 -45.10 -11.45
CA GLU A 35 -3.25 -46.27 -10.82
C GLU A 35 -3.92 -45.91 -9.49
N LYS A 36 -3.40 -44.88 -8.80
CA LYS A 36 -3.97 -44.33 -7.56
C LYS A 36 -4.85 -43.11 -7.79
N LEU A 37 -4.78 -42.48 -8.96
CA LEU A 37 -5.54 -41.27 -9.26
C LEU A 37 -7.01 -41.62 -9.52
N GLY A 38 -7.90 -41.13 -8.66
CA GLY A 38 -9.34 -41.25 -8.85
C GLY A 38 -9.85 -40.48 -10.08
N HIS A 39 -11.08 -40.77 -10.48
CA HIS A 39 -11.79 -40.06 -11.56
C HIS A 39 -12.99 -39.25 -11.05
N ASP A 40 -13.20 -39.24 -9.73
CA ASP A 40 -14.26 -38.46 -9.11
C ASP A 40 -13.84 -36.97 -9.05
N LEU A 41 -14.38 -36.19 -9.98
CA LEU A 41 -14.13 -34.75 -10.04
C LEU A 41 -14.85 -33.95 -8.93
N SER A 42 -15.64 -34.59 -8.07
CA SER A 42 -16.17 -33.95 -6.85
C SER A 42 -15.15 -33.94 -5.72
N ASP A 43 -14.14 -34.81 -5.74
CA ASP A 43 -13.00 -34.72 -4.82
C ASP A 43 -12.05 -33.58 -5.25
N ALA A 44 -11.77 -32.67 -4.32
CA ALA A 44 -11.00 -31.46 -4.61
C ALA A 44 -9.53 -31.76 -4.96
N ALA A 45 -8.93 -32.82 -4.41
CA ALA A 45 -7.56 -33.20 -4.73
C ALA A 45 -7.46 -33.80 -6.14
N THR A 46 -8.37 -34.72 -6.46
CA THR A 46 -8.53 -35.35 -7.77
C THR A 46 -8.81 -34.31 -8.85
N PHE A 47 -9.76 -33.41 -8.62
CA PHE A 47 -10.07 -32.30 -9.54
C PHE A 47 -8.83 -31.45 -9.84
N ARG A 48 -8.09 -31.00 -8.82
CA ARG A 48 -6.87 -30.19 -8.99
C ARG A 48 -5.79 -30.94 -9.79
N GLN A 49 -5.62 -32.24 -9.52
CA GLN A 49 -4.63 -33.05 -10.23
C GLN A 49 -4.99 -33.21 -11.71
N TRP A 50 -6.26 -33.44 -12.04
CA TRP A 50 -6.74 -33.52 -13.42
C TRP A 50 -6.66 -32.19 -14.18
N VAL A 51 -6.91 -31.05 -13.51
CA VAL A 51 -6.65 -29.72 -14.09
C VAL A 51 -5.16 -29.56 -14.44
N LYS A 52 -4.25 -29.96 -13.53
CA LYS A 52 -2.81 -29.91 -13.76
C LYS A 52 -2.38 -30.81 -14.94
N ILE A 53 -2.95 -32.01 -15.06
CA ILE A 53 -2.70 -32.91 -16.18
C ILE A 53 -3.17 -32.27 -17.49
N PHE A 54 -4.42 -31.77 -17.53
CA PHE A 54 -5.00 -31.08 -18.68
C PHE A 54 -4.08 -29.94 -19.15
N ASP A 55 -3.67 -29.04 -18.25
CA ASP A 55 -2.83 -27.89 -18.57
C ASP A 55 -1.46 -28.29 -19.13
N ARG A 56 -0.78 -29.25 -18.50
CA ARG A 56 0.56 -29.69 -18.92
C ARG A 56 0.54 -30.42 -20.27
N VAL A 57 -0.48 -31.23 -20.52
CA VAL A 57 -0.65 -31.95 -21.79
C VAL A 57 -1.07 -30.98 -22.90
N GLN A 58 -1.97 -30.03 -22.60
CA GLN A 58 -2.38 -29.00 -23.55
C GLN A 58 -1.20 -28.12 -23.97
N LYS A 59 -0.36 -27.67 -23.01
CA LYS A 59 0.86 -26.90 -23.26
C LYS A 59 1.99 -27.69 -23.95
N GLY A 60 1.84 -29.01 -24.08
CA GLY A 60 2.85 -29.89 -24.66
C GLY A 60 4.08 -30.11 -23.77
N GLU A 61 3.99 -29.78 -22.48
CA GLU A 61 5.03 -30.06 -21.48
C GLU A 61 5.17 -31.56 -21.23
N MET A 62 4.04 -32.28 -21.31
CA MET A 62 4.00 -33.74 -21.22
C MET A 62 3.46 -34.37 -22.52
N PRO A 63 4.02 -35.52 -22.95
CA PRO A 63 5.25 -36.15 -22.45
C PRO A 63 6.51 -35.28 -22.68
N PRO A 64 7.62 -35.50 -21.95
CA PRO A 64 8.86 -34.73 -22.16
C PRO A 64 9.36 -34.80 -23.61
N LYS A 65 10.10 -33.79 -24.08
CA LYS A 65 10.56 -33.69 -25.48
C LYS A 65 11.29 -34.93 -26.03
N LYS A 66 11.96 -35.70 -25.15
CA LYS A 66 12.70 -36.92 -25.51
C LYS A 66 11.84 -38.19 -25.60
N LYS A 67 10.56 -38.12 -25.24
CA LYS A 67 9.62 -39.25 -25.28
C LYS A 67 8.71 -39.15 -26.50
N LYS A 68 8.18 -40.29 -26.94
CA LYS A 68 7.23 -40.36 -28.05
C LYS A 68 6.01 -39.50 -27.72
N ARG A 69 5.57 -38.68 -28.69
CA ARG A 69 4.37 -37.86 -28.53
C ARG A 69 3.11 -38.71 -28.79
N PRO A 70 2.01 -38.45 -28.06
CA PRO A 70 0.75 -39.13 -28.31
C PRO A 70 0.22 -38.74 -29.69
N ASP A 71 -0.60 -39.62 -30.25
CA ASP A 71 -1.36 -39.32 -31.46
C ASP A 71 -2.20 -38.04 -31.25
N PRO A 72 -2.14 -37.05 -32.16
CA PRO A 72 -2.85 -35.79 -31.99
C PRO A 72 -4.37 -35.93 -31.91
N VAL A 73 -4.96 -36.90 -32.63
CA VAL A 73 -6.41 -37.15 -32.61
C VAL A 73 -6.81 -37.71 -31.26
N LEU A 74 -6.07 -38.70 -30.77
CA LEU A 74 -6.27 -39.29 -29.44
C LEU A 74 -6.12 -38.23 -28.35
N LYS A 75 -5.04 -37.45 -28.38
CA LYS A 75 -4.80 -36.34 -27.43
C LYS A 75 -5.96 -35.35 -27.42
N ASN A 76 -6.39 -34.88 -28.60
CA ASN A 76 -7.43 -33.85 -28.70
C ASN A 76 -8.79 -34.37 -28.21
N LYS A 77 -9.13 -35.63 -28.53
CA LYS A 77 -10.35 -36.29 -28.04
C LYS A 77 -10.36 -36.36 -26.50
N ALA A 78 -9.27 -36.86 -25.92
CA ALA A 78 -9.11 -37.00 -24.48
C ALA A 78 -9.20 -35.63 -23.75
N LEU A 79 -8.46 -34.63 -24.23
CA LEU A 79 -8.51 -33.28 -23.66
C LEU A 79 -9.88 -32.62 -23.81
N SER A 80 -10.60 -32.84 -24.91
CA SER A 80 -11.94 -32.28 -25.10
C SER A 80 -12.95 -32.85 -24.10
N ALA A 81 -12.92 -34.16 -23.87
CA ALA A 81 -13.76 -34.81 -22.87
C ALA A 81 -13.41 -34.33 -21.46
N LEU A 82 -12.12 -34.36 -21.09
CA LEU A 82 -11.64 -33.89 -19.79
C LEU A 82 -12.01 -32.43 -19.53
N LYS A 83 -11.86 -31.54 -20.51
CA LYS A 83 -12.26 -30.12 -20.41
C LYS A 83 -13.75 -29.99 -20.12
N THR A 84 -14.59 -30.80 -20.76
CA THR A 84 -16.04 -30.74 -20.60
C THR A 84 -16.44 -31.17 -19.20
N ASP A 85 -15.88 -32.27 -18.70
CA ASP A 85 -16.20 -32.80 -17.37
C ASP A 85 -15.62 -31.90 -16.26
N LEU A 86 -14.39 -31.39 -16.41
CA LEU A 86 -13.81 -30.40 -15.50
C LEU A 86 -14.66 -29.13 -15.43
N ARG A 87 -15.15 -28.61 -16.57
CA ARG A 87 -16.03 -27.42 -16.58
C ARG A 87 -17.37 -27.70 -15.92
N THR A 88 -17.93 -28.89 -16.12
CA THR A 88 -19.20 -29.30 -15.53
C THR A 88 -19.08 -29.45 -14.01
N ALA A 89 -18.04 -30.15 -13.54
CA ALA A 89 -17.74 -30.29 -12.12
C ALA A 89 -17.51 -28.93 -11.45
N ASN A 90 -16.69 -28.06 -12.07
CA ASN A 90 -16.43 -26.71 -11.56
C ASN A 90 -17.71 -25.86 -11.48
N ARG A 91 -18.60 -25.92 -12.47
CA ARG A 91 -19.88 -25.20 -12.44
C ARG A 91 -20.78 -25.71 -11.31
N LYS A 92 -20.93 -27.05 -11.20
CA LYS A 92 -21.70 -27.68 -10.13
C LYS A 92 -21.18 -27.27 -8.75
N GLN A 93 -19.86 -27.25 -8.57
CA GLN A 93 -19.24 -26.78 -7.33
C GLN A 93 -19.56 -25.30 -7.08
N GLN A 94 -19.43 -24.42 -8.08
CA GLN A 94 -19.75 -23.00 -7.95
C GLN A 94 -21.24 -22.75 -7.64
N ASP A 95 -22.14 -23.56 -8.18
CA ASP A 95 -23.57 -23.46 -7.92
C ASP A 95 -23.92 -23.93 -6.50
N ALA A 96 -23.16 -24.86 -5.93
CA ALA A 96 -23.35 -25.38 -4.58
C ALA A 96 -22.65 -24.54 -3.49
N GLU A 97 -21.40 -24.14 -3.73
CA GLU A 97 -20.52 -23.52 -2.73
C GLU A 97 -20.28 -22.02 -2.99
N GLY A 98 -20.61 -21.54 -4.19
CA GLY A 98 -20.28 -20.19 -4.65
C GLY A 98 -18.89 -20.11 -5.31
N ARG A 99 -18.61 -18.97 -5.94
CA ARG A 99 -17.33 -18.72 -6.62
C ARG A 99 -16.21 -18.21 -5.71
N VAL A 100 -16.59 -17.66 -4.55
CA VAL A 100 -15.68 -16.92 -3.69
C VAL A 100 -15.97 -17.34 -2.26
N ALA A 101 -14.94 -17.86 -1.57
CA ALA A 101 -15.04 -18.17 -0.15
C ALA A 101 -15.31 -16.90 0.67
N ALA A 102 -16.05 -17.06 1.77
CA ALA A 102 -16.24 -15.96 2.72
C ALA A 102 -14.88 -15.46 3.22
N ARG A 103 -14.74 -14.14 3.29
CA ARG A 103 -13.49 -13.49 3.67
C ARG A 103 -13.76 -12.37 4.66
N ARG A 104 -12.82 -12.10 5.55
CA ARG A 104 -12.94 -10.95 6.45
C ARG A 104 -12.64 -9.65 5.72
N LEU A 105 -13.07 -8.53 6.30
CA LEU A 105 -12.52 -7.22 5.97
C LEU A 105 -11.01 -7.25 6.25
N THR A 106 -10.22 -6.75 5.31
CA THR A 106 -8.83 -6.39 5.57
C THR A 106 -8.77 -5.29 6.62
N ARG A 107 -7.63 -5.10 7.28
CA ARG A 107 -7.48 -4.03 8.28
C ARG A 107 -7.75 -2.63 7.72
N LEU A 108 -7.42 -2.40 6.44
CA LEU A 108 -7.73 -1.15 5.73
C LEU A 108 -9.21 -1.02 5.43
N GLU A 109 -9.85 -2.09 4.94
CA GLU A 109 -11.30 -2.09 4.70
C GLU A 109 -12.08 -1.86 5.99
N PHE A 110 -11.66 -2.48 7.11
CA PHE A 110 -12.27 -2.27 8.43
C PHE A 110 -12.13 -0.81 8.89
N GLU A 111 -10.93 -0.24 8.77
CA GLU A 111 -10.65 1.16 9.12
C GLU A 111 -11.53 2.12 8.31
N TYR A 112 -11.49 2.03 6.97
CA TYR A 112 -12.28 2.90 6.10
C TYR A 112 -13.78 2.72 6.31
N THR A 113 -14.24 1.49 6.55
CA THR A 113 -15.66 1.20 6.84
C THR A 113 -16.12 1.95 8.09
N LEU A 114 -15.36 1.92 9.19
CA LEU A 114 -15.73 2.63 10.41
C LEU A 114 -15.57 4.15 10.28
N GLN A 115 -14.54 4.62 9.57
CA GLN A 115 -14.36 6.04 9.27
C GLN A 115 -15.57 6.59 8.50
N ASP A 116 -16.01 5.91 7.44
CA ASP A 116 -17.12 6.36 6.60
C ASP A 116 -18.49 6.22 7.30
N ILE A 117 -18.67 5.24 8.21
CA ILE A 117 -19.92 5.07 8.99
C ILE A 117 -20.01 6.08 10.15
N LEU A 118 -18.92 6.27 10.89
CA LEU A 118 -18.92 7.04 12.14
C LEU A 118 -18.43 8.48 11.97
N GLY A 119 -17.89 8.85 10.80
CA GLY A 119 -17.32 10.19 10.56
C GLY A 119 -16.06 10.46 11.38
N ILE A 120 -15.26 9.42 11.60
CA ILE A 120 -14.00 9.45 12.36
C ILE A 120 -12.79 9.41 11.41
N GLY A 121 -11.59 9.69 11.91
CA GLY A 121 -10.34 9.71 11.14
C GLY A 121 -9.16 8.97 11.79
N GLY A 122 -9.36 8.35 12.95
CA GLY A 122 -8.33 7.61 13.69
C GLY A 122 -7.69 6.45 12.92
N ASN A 123 -6.45 6.12 13.31
CA ASN A 123 -5.66 5.02 12.75
C ASN A 123 -6.06 3.70 13.44
N LEU A 124 -7.16 3.11 12.99
CA LEU A 124 -7.75 1.89 13.56
C LEU A 124 -7.01 0.62 13.16
N LYS A 125 -6.40 0.59 11.96
CA LYS A 125 -5.69 -0.59 11.45
C LYS A 125 -4.52 -1.02 12.35
N ARG A 126 -3.97 -0.10 13.16
CA ARG A 126 -2.89 -0.40 14.14
C ARG A 126 -3.31 -1.35 15.24
N TYR A 127 -4.61 -1.43 15.54
CA TYR A 127 -5.12 -2.34 16.56
C TYR A 127 -5.28 -3.76 16.03
N LEU A 128 -5.27 -3.94 14.70
CA LEU A 128 -5.52 -5.22 14.04
C LEU A 128 -4.20 -5.90 13.66
N PRO A 129 -4.11 -7.24 13.80
CA PRO A 129 -2.99 -7.99 13.26
C PRO A 129 -2.84 -7.75 11.75
N PRO A 130 -1.60 -7.65 11.23
CA PRO A 130 -1.38 -7.59 9.80
C PRO A 130 -1.87 -8.87 9.12
N GLU A 131 -2.28 -8.75 7.86
CA GLU A 131 -2.58 -9.89 7.00
C GLU A 131 -1.36 -10.80 6.78
N ASN A 132 -1.59 -12.04 6.33
CA ASN A 132 -0.53 -12.99 6.08
C ASN A 132 0.39 -12.51 4.95
N ALA A 133 1.68 -12.34 5.26
CA ALA A 133 2.71 -11.90 4.33
C ALA A 133 2.99 -12.88 3.18
N SER A 134 2.53 -14.14 3.26
CA SER A 134 2.67 -15.11 2.18
C SER A 134 1.74 -14.85 0.98
N ALA A 135 0.76 -13.95 1.12
CA ALA A 135 -0.17 -13.58 0.06
C ALA A 135 0.20 -12.22 -0.52
N LYS A 136 0.11 -12.07 -1.85
CA LYS A 136 0.34 -10.78 -2.52
C LYS A 136 -0.72 -9.74 -2.20
N PHE A 137 -1.97 -10.19 -2.06
CA PHE A 137 -3.10 -9.33 -1.74
C PHE A 137 -3.62 -9.64 -0.35
N ALA A 138 -3.96 -8.58 0.39
CA ALA A 138 -4.51 -8.68 1.74
C ALA A 138 -5.86 -9.41 1.80
N ASN A 139 -6.59 -9.49 0.69
CA ASN A 139 -7.97 -9.99 0.61
C ASN A 139 -8.10 -11.46 0.14
N VAL A 140 -7.02 -12.24 0.17
CA VAL A 140 -7.05 -13.67 -0.16
C VAL A 140 -7.77 -14.46 0.94
N ALA A 141 -8.99 -14.92 0.66
CA ALA A 141 -9.88 -15.57 1.62
C ALA A 141 -9.24 -16.77 2.34
N GLU A 142 -8.53 -17.64 1.61
CA GLU A 142 -7.85 -18.82 2.16
C GLU A 142 -6.79 -18.50 3.22
N LYS A 143 -6.29 -17.25 3.26
CA LYS A 143 -5.25 -16.80 4.20
C LYS A 143 -5.81 -15.89 5.30
N GLN A 144 -7.14 -15.81 5.41
CA GLN A 144 -7.84 -14.87 6.29
C GLN A 144 -8.55 -15.55 7.47
N GLY A 145 -8.00 -16.66 7.97
CA GLY A 145 -8.49 -17.32 9.17
C GLY A 145 -8.58 -16.38 10.38
N ILE A 146 -9.55 -16.62 11.26
CA ILE A 146 -9.77 -15.83 12.48
C ILE A 146 -9.19 -16.56 13.68
N SER A 147 -8.64 -15.81 14.63
CA SER A 147 -8.10 -16.33 15.89
C SER A 147 -8.64 -15.53 17.08
N PRO A 148 -8.49 -16.01 18.33
CA PRO A 148 -8.88 -15.24 19.51
C PRO A 148 -8.20 -13.86 19.60
N VAL A 149 -7.00 -13.72 19.04
CA VAL A 149 -6.28 -12.43 18.95
C VAL A 149 -7.04 -11.46 18.06
N HIS A 150 -7.57 -11.92 16.91
CA HIS A 150 -8.36 -11.08 16.02
C HIS A 150 -9.63 -10.57 16.71
N ILE A 151 -10.37 -11.42 17.42
CA ILE A 151 -11.60 -11.02 18.13
C ILE A 151 -11.32 -9.93 19.16
N ARG A 152 -10.29 -10.11 20.01
CA ARG A 152 -9.88 -9.08 20.98
C ARG A 152 -9.45 -7.78 20.30
N SER A 153 -8.78 -7.89 19.16
CA SER A 153 -8.29 -6.75 18.38
C SER A 153 -9.44 -5.95 17.76
N TYR A 154 -10.45 -6.63 17.19
CA TYR A 154 -11.65 -5.97 16.67
C TYR A 154 -12.41 -5.24 17.78
N LEU A 155 -12.64 -5.90 18.92
CA LEU A 155 -13.30 -5.25 20.06
C LEU A 155 -12.56 -4.00 20.51
N LYS A 156 -11.22 -4.07 20.62
CA LYS A 156 -10.38 -2.92 20.96
C LYS A 156 -10.42 -1.81 19.91
N ALA A 157 -10.41 -2.16 18.63
CA ALA A 157 -10.47 -1.21 17.54
C ALA A 157 -11.84 -0.50 17.48
N VAL A 158 -12.93 -1.24 17.71
CA VAL A 158 -14.28 -0.68 17.82
C VAL A 158 -14.42 0.20 19.05
N ASP A 159 -13.87 -0.20 20.20
CA ASP A 159 -13.86 0.64 21.40
C ASP A 159 -13.15 1.98 21.13
N ALA A 160 -11.98 1.96 20.46
CA ALA A 160 -11.27 3.17 20.05
C ALA A 160 -12.09 4.03 19.05
N ALA A 161 -12.74 3.39 18.07
CA ALA A 161 -13.60 4.08 17.11
C ALA A 161 -14.80 4.76 17.79
N LEU A 162 -15.45 4.10 18.76
CA LEU A 162 -16.56 4.66 19.52
C LEU A 162 -16.12 5.75 20.49
N ASP A 163 -14.92 5.65 21.07
CA ASP A 163 -14.33 6.70 21.90
C ASP A 163 -14.10 7.99 21.10
N GLU A 164 -13.66 7.87 19.86
CA GLU A 164 -13.47 9.00 18.95
C GLU A 164 -14.80 9.57 18.42
N ALA A 165 -15.78 8.70 18.14
CA ALA A 165 -17.10 9.09 17.65
C ALA A 165 -17.96 9.78 18.72
N ILE A 166 -17.83 9.40 20.00
CA ILE A 166 -18.62 9.91 21.13
C ILE A 166 -17.78 10.92 21.93
N ALA A 167 -17.68 12.15 21.42
CA ALA A 167 -16.91 13.21 22.05
C ALA A 167 -17.84 14.16 22.84
N LEU A 168 -18.11 13.81 24.10
CA LEU A 168 -19.01 14.57 25.00
C LEU A 168 -18.26 15.38 26.08
N GLY A 169 -16.94 15.51 25.95
CA GLY A 169 -16.13 16.33 26.85
C GLY A 169 -16.37 17.84 26.68
N PRO A 170 -15.61 18.70 27.38
CA PRO A 170 -15.65 20.14 27.15
C PRO A 170 -15.22 20.48 25.72
N LYS A 171 -15.80 21.55 25.15
CA LYS A 171 -15.38 22.06 23.84
C LYS A 171 -13.87 22.34 23.86
N PRO A 172 -13.09 21.77 22.91
CA PRO A 172 -11.67 22.10 22.76
C PRO A 172 -11.47 23.60 22.59
N ARG A 173 -10.36 24.13 23.13
CA ARG A 173 -9.94 25.50 22.81
C ARG A 173 -9.47 25.52 21.35
N ALA A 174 -10.37 25.88 20.44
CA ALA A 174 -10.13 25.91 18.99
C ALA A 174 -9.37 27.17 18.51
N GLY A 175 -8.86 27.99 19.43
CA GLY A 175 -8.10 29.19 19.07
C GLY A 175 -6.82 28.81 18.33
N GLY A 176 -6.61 29.39 17.15
CA GLY A 176 -5.38 29.15 16.40
C GLY A 176 -4.14 29.57 17.21
N ARG A 177 -3.15 28.69 17.26
CA ARG A 177 -1.88 28.91 17.96
C ARG A 177 -0.77 29.18 16.97
N ASP A 178 -0.06 30.28 17.19
CA ASP A 178 1.17 30.57 16.46
C ASP A 178 2.31 29.68 16.96
N MET A 179 2.97 29.04 16.00
CA MET A 179 4.18 28.26 16.22
C MET A 179 5.36 29.20 16.00
N ASP A 180 5.65 30.04 17.00
CA ASP A 180 6.72 31.04 16.94
C ASP A 180 8.12 30.39 17.01
N TYR A 181 8.52 29.74 15.92
CA TYR A 181 9.85 29.14 15.80
C TYR A 181 10.99 30.15 15.95
N ARG A 182 10.74 31.43 15.70
CA ARG A 182 11.77 32.47 15.71
C ARG A 182 12.14 32.90 17.13
N ASN A 183 11.15 32.98 18.03
CA ASN A 183 11.35 33.46 19.41
C ASN A 183 11.12 32.40 20.48
N ASN A 184 10.68 31.18 20.13
CA ASN A 184 10.51 30.11 21.11
C ASN A 184 11.82 29.77 21.83
N ARG A 185 11.75 29.54 23.15
CA ARG A 185 12.88 29.18 24.01
C ARG A 185 13.64 27.96 23.50
N PHE A 186 12.95 26.92 23.03
CA PHE A 186 13.56 25.71 22.53
C PHE A 186 14.28 25.96 21.19
N SER A 187 13.69 26.73 20.27
CA SER A 187 14.36 27.09 19.02
C SER A 187 15.61 27.95 19.25
N SER A 188 15.55 28.88 20.21
CA SER A 188 16.67 29.75 20.57
C SER A 188 17.90 28.96 21.00
N MET A 189 17.72 27.85 21.74
CA MET A 189 18.81 26.94 22.10
C MET A 189 19.58 26.45 20.85
N TRP A 190 18.89 26.19 19.74
CA TRP A 190 19.53 25.67 18.53
C TRP A 190 20.28 26.73 17.71
N PHE A 191 19.98 28.03 17.89
CA PHE A 191 20.74 29.11 17.24
C PHE A 191 22.12 29.29 17.86
N ASP A 192 22.21 29.16 19.18
CA ASP A 192 23.41 29.50 19.94
C ASP A 192 24.24 28.28 20.33
N ARG A 193 23.64 27.07 20.33
CA ARG A 193 24.35 25.82 20.62
C ARG A 193 25.46 25.57 19.59
N PRO A 194 26.70 25.26 20.01
CA PRO A 194 27.79 24.99 19.08
C PRO A 194 27.46 23.84 18.12
N MET A 195 27.93 23.94 16.87
CA MET A 195 27.74 22.89 15.85
C MET A 195 28.26 21.51 16.29
N ARG A 196 29.37 21.45 17.04
CA ARG A 196 29.90 20.18 17.60
C ARG A 196 28.90 19.45 18.53
N ASN A 197 27.94 20.18 19.08
CA ASN A 197 26.88 19.66 19.94
C ASN A 197 25.54 19.56 19.19
N GLY A 198 25.51 19.70 17.86
CA GLY A 198 24.32 19.59 17.03
C GLY A 198 23.51 20.89 16.83
N GLY A 199 23.99 22.05 17.33
CA GLY A 199 23.33 23.35 17.11
C GLY A 199 23.80 24.06 15.82
N GLN A 200 23.37 25.31 15.64
CA GLN A 200 23.71 26.16 14.48
C GLN A 200 23.41 25.52 13.10
N THR A 201 22.42 24.62 13.03
CA THR A 201 21.88 24.06 11.78
C THR A 201 20.65 24.83 11.29
N VAL A 202 20.18 25.75 12.12
CA VAL A 202 19.07 26.67 11.93
C VAL A 202 19.50 28.05 12.41
N MET A 203 18.84 29.11 11.96
CA MET A 203 19.12 30.48 12.40
C MET A 203 17.87 31.35 12.39
N ARG A 204 17.97 32.46 13.10
CA ARG A 204 17.01 33.56 13.12
C ARG A 204 17.50 34.69 12.19
N THR A 205 16.62 35.20 11.33
CA THR A 205 16.77 36.48 10.62
C THR A 205 15.86 37.54 11.27
N ASP A 206 15.77 38.72 10.64
CA ASP A 206 14.90 39.81 11.10
C ASP A 206 13.41 39.53 10.88
N ASP A 207 13.07 38.55 10.03
CA ASP A 207 11.70 38.25 9.62
C ASP A 207 11.35 36.74 9.59
N ALA A 208 12.32 35.84 9.79
CA ALA A 208 12.09 34.41 9.62
C ALA A 208 12.96 33.50 10.52
N TYR A 209 12.48 32.27 10.68
CA TYR A 209 13.24 31.10 11.10
C TYR A 209 13.78 30.37 9.88
N VAL A 210 15.10 30.27 9.71
CA VAL A 210 15.72 29.63 8.55
C VAL A 210 16.28 28.27 8.93
N MET A 211 15.88 27.23 8.20
CA MET A 211 16.38 25.88 8.32
C MET A 211 17.17 25.45 7.08
N PHE A 212 18.29 24.77 7.30
CA PHE A 212 19.20 24.29 6.25
C PHE A 212 19.30 22.76 6.19
N SER A 213 18.51 22.06 7.01
CA SER A 213 18.52 20.60 7.06
C SER A 213 17.53 19.99 6.08
N TYR A 214 17.95 18.88 5.47
CA TYR A 214 17.20 18.00 4.57
C TYR A 214 16.69 16.75 5.28
N ARG A 215 16.91 16.60 6.60
CA ARG A 215 16.54 15.38 7.32
C ARG A 215 15.04 15.34 7.56
N SER A 216 14.50 14.14 7.38
CA SER A 216 13.11 13.77 7.67
C SER A 216 12.76 13.82 9.16
N GLU A 217 13.70 14.04 10.09
CA GLU A 217 13.42 14.16 11.52
C GLU A 217 14.20 15.32 12.18
N PRO A 218 13.82 16.58 11.90
CA PRO A 218 14.38 17.73 12.59
C PRO A 218 13.79 17.82 14.01
N PHE A 219 14.52 17.27 15.00
CA PHE A 219 14.25 17.50 16.43
C PHE A 219 14.17 19.00 16.80
N VAL A 220 14.58 19.90 15.91
CA VAL A 220 14.63 21.35 16.11
C VAL A 220 13.28 22.05 15.89
N ALA A 221 12.31 21.42 15.22
CA ALA A 221 11.06 22.07 14.80
C ALA A 221 9.79 21.27 15.10
N ARG A 222 9.88 20.24 15.95
CA ARG A 222 8.71 19.43 16.36
C ARG A 222 7.73 20.27 17.17
N SER A 223 6.45 20.15 16.84
CA SER A 223 5.37 20.89 17.50
C SER A 223 5.26 20.62 19.00
N ASP A 224 5.49 19.38 19.44
CA ASP A 224 5.49 18.97 20.84
C ASP A 224 6.63 19.63 21.64
N TYR A 225 7.84 19.70 21.07
CA TYR A 225 8.97 20.43 21.64
C TYR A 225 8.78 21.95 21.62
N MET A 226 7.96 22.45 20.68
CA MET A 226 7.45 23.83 20.69
C MET A 226 6.28 24.04 21.67
N GLY A 227 5.94 23.02 22.45
CA GLY A 227 4.94 23.03 23.50
C GLY A 227 3.51 22.85 23.02
N TYR A 228 3.29 22.45 21.76
CA TYR A 228 1.97 22.13 21.21
C TYR A 228 1.80 20.62 21.05
N HIS A 229 0.87 20.07 21.82
CA HIS A 229 0.46 18.68 21.72
C HIS A 229 -0.99 18.66 21.28
N PHE A 230 -1.35 17.75 20.36
CA PHE A 230 -2.73 17.59 19.91
C PHE A 230 -3.61 17.10 21.06
N PRO A 231 -4.53 17.92 21.58
CA PRO A 231 -5.29 17.55 22.77
C PRO A 231 -6.46 16.62 22.44
N TYR A 232 -6.96 16.66 21.20
CA TYR A 232 -8.11 15.88 20.75
C TYR A 232 -7.87 15.27 19.37
N PRO A 233 -8.42 14.08 19.09
CA PRO A 233 -8.45 13.56 17.73
C PRO A 233 -9.35 14.45 16.85
N GLY A 234 -8.86 14.82 15.67
CA GLY A 234 -9.62 15.67 14.76
C GLY A 234 -8.81 16.19 13.57
N LEU A 235 -9.48 16.90 12.67
CA LEU A 235 -8.81 17.65 11.60
C LEU A 235 -8.22 18.94 12.16
N TYR A 236 -6.97 19.22 11.85
CA TYR A 236 -6.30 20.47 12.17
C TYR A 236 -5.84 21.15 10.90
N ARG A 237 -6.01 22.47 10.84
CA ARG A 237 -5.49 23.31 9.77
C ARG A 237 -4.12 23.82 10.15
N ILE A 238 -3.14 23.57 9.31
CA ILE A 238 -1.82 24.17 9.38
C ILE A 238 -1.75 25.21 8.28
N THR A 239 -1.52 26.46 8.65
CA THR A 239 -1.23 27.56 7.71
C THR A 239 0.18 28.06 7.97
N ALA A 240 0.90 28.41 6.92
CA ALA A 240 2.23 28.97 7.07
C ALA A 240 2.57 29.89 5.90
N GLU A 241 3.56 30.75 6.09
CA GLU A 241 4.23 31.44 4.99
C GLU A 241 5.73 31.12 5.03
N GLY A 242 6.22 30.65 3.90
CA GLY A 242 7.63 30.35 3.72
C GLY A 242 8.20 30.97 2.45
N SER A 243 9.51 31.14 2.44
CA SER A 243 10.27 31.59 1.28
C SER A 243 11.59 30.81 1.19
N GLY A 244 12.22 30.84 0.01
CA GLY A 244 13.55 30.27 -0.16
C GLY A 244 14.64 31.21 0.36
N TYR A 245 15.53 30.71 1.20
CA TYR A 245 16.72 31.44 1.65
C TYR A 245 17.93 31.06 0.79
N GLN A 246 18.53 32.04 0.10
CA GLN A 246 19.64 31.84 -0.85
C GLN A 246 19.32 30.85 -1.99
N THR A 247 18.05 30.64 -2.32
CA THR A 247 17.62 29.65 -3.32
C THR A 247 17.81 30.16 -4.75
N LYS A 248 18.26 29.25 -5.63
CA LYS A 248 18.38 29.48 -7.08
C LYS A 248 17.46 28.56 -7.88
N THR A 249 16.96 27.50 -7.27
CA THR A 249 15.95 26.60 -7.85
C THR A 249 14.74 26.49 -6.93
N PRO A 250 13.56 26.09 -7.44
CA PRO A 250 12.41 25.83 -6.59
C PRO A 250 12.74 24.80 -5.50
N ILE A 251 12.28 25.07 -4.27
CA ILE A 251 12.42 24.19 -3.11
C ILE A 251 11.03 23.72 -2.66
N GLY A 252 10.96 22.71 -1.80
CA GLY A 252 9.71 22.30 -1.16
C GLY A 252 9.61 22.78 0.29
N PHE A 253 8.46 23.32 0.68
CA PHE A 253 8.04 23.40 2.07
C PHE A 253 7.35 22.08 2.42
N GLY A 254 8.09 21.19 3.07
CA GLY A 254 7.57 19.93 3.59
C GLY A 254 6.89 20.11 4.94
N LEU A 255 5.76 19.44 5.13
CA LEU A 255 5.14 19.22 6.43
C LEU A 255 5.08 17.72 6.68
N TYR A 256 5.61 17.30 7.81
CA TYR A 256 5.61 15.91 8.23
C TYR A 256 4.73 15.72 9.45
N LYS A 257 4.15 14.52 9.57
CA LYS A 257 3.45 13.98 10.72
C LYS A 257 4.23 12.77 11.23
N ALA A 258 4.40 12.66 12.54
CA ALA A 258 5.07 11.52 13.15
C ALA A 258 4.53 11.23 14.55
N SER A 259 4.95 10.08 15.11
CA SER A 259 4.63 9.67 16.47
C SER A 259 5.74 8.79 17.04
N ASP A 260 6.25 9.16 18.22
CA ASP A 260 7.30 8.39 18.90
C ASP A 260 6.80 6.99 19.31
N LYS A 261 5.47 6.82 19.49
CA LYS A 261 4.86 5.52 19.81
C LYS A 261 4.80 4.57 18.61
N HIS A 262 4.82 5.12 17.40
CA HIS A 262 4.54 4.37 16.18
C HIS A 262 5.77 4.26 15.27
N GLY A 263 6.80 5.10 15.47
CA GLY A 263 8.07 5.04 14.74
C GLY A 263 7.95 5.43 13.25
N ASN A 264 6.79 5.88 12.81
CA ASN A 264 6.53 6.24 11.42
C ASN A 264 6.51 7.75 11.25
N THR A 265 7.23 8.22 10.25
CA THR A 265 7.27 9.61 9.80
C THR A 265 6.64 9.68 8.40
N GLU A 266 5.62 10.50 8.24
CA GLU A 266 4.83 10.64 7.01
C GLU A 266 4.90 12.08 6.50
N LEU A 267 5.22 12.28 5.22
CA LEU A 267 5.09 13.60 4.59
C LEU A 267 3.62 13.84 4.24
N ILE A 268 2.99 14.75 4.97
CA ILE A 268 1.57 15.10 4.81
C ILE A 268 1.34 16.26 3.82
N GLY A 269 2.40 17.00 3.47
CA GLY A 269 2.32 18.05 2.45
C GLY A 269 3.68 18.48 1.93
N ASN A 270 3.76 18.81 0.64
CA ASN A 270 4.95 19.38 0.00
C ASN A 270 4.53 20.53 -0.92
N PHE A 271 4.92 21.74 -0.57
CA PHE A 271 4.52 22.95 -1.28
C PHE A 271 5.72 23.60 -1.95
N GLU A 272 5.73 23.62 -3.27
CA GLU A 272 6.81 24.25 -4.05
C GLU A 272 6.91 25.76 -3.81
N ILE A 273 8.11 26.27 -3.55
CA ILE A 273 8.41 27.70 -3.41
C ILE A 273 9.45 28.05 -4.47
N LYS A 274 9.13 29.03 -5.33
CA LYS A 274 10.04 29.52 -6.35
C LYS A 274 11.10 30.47 -5.76
N PRO A 275 12.29 30.56 -6.36
CA PRO A 275 13.31 31.52 -5.95
C PRO A 275 12.78 32.96 -5.94
N GLY A 276 13.09 33.72 -4.87
CA GLY A 276 12.66 35.11 -4.72
C GLY A 276 11.19 35.32 -4.35
N GLU A 277 10.37 34.25 -4.29
CA GLU A 277 8.96 34.33 -3.92
C GLU A 277 8.72 33.89 -2.47
N SER A 278 7.67 34.45 -1.86
CA SER A 278 7.07 33.96 -0.62
C SER A 278 5.77 33.23 -0.96
N ARG A 279 5.50 32.11 -0.31
CA ARG A 279 4.30 31.30 -0.53
C ARG A 279 3.55 31.09 0.78
N LYS A 280 2.27 31.45 0.78
CA LYS A 280 1.32 31.00 1.80
C LYS A 280 0.86 29.58 1.47
N ILE A 281 0.81 28.73 2.48
CA ILE A 281 0.41 27.34 2.38
C ILE A 281 -0.70 27.05 3.38
N GLU A 282 -1.57 26.11 3.02
CA GLU A 282 -2.64 25.59 3.87
C GLU A 282 -2.74 24.09 3.67
N LEU A 283 -2.83 23.36 4.78
CA LEU A 283 -3.02 21.92 4.82
C LEU A 283 -4.00 21.60 5.94
N THR A 284 -4.98 20.76 5.65
CA THR A 284 -5.84 20.16 6.68
C THR A 284 -5.45 18.71 6.84
N GLN A 285 -5.10 18.30 8.06
CA GLN A 285 -4.63 16.95 8.36
C GLN A 285 -5.26 16.43 9.65
N TYR A 286 -5.61 15.14 9.66
CA TYR A 286 -6.09 14.46 10.86
C TYR A 286 -4.94 14.12 11.81
N PHE A 287 -5.07 14.50 13.08
CA PHE A 287 -4.12 14.18 14.14
C PHE A 287 -4.82 13.54 15.35
N GLU A 288 -4.12 12.64 16.02
CA GLU A 288 -4.48 12.00 17.28
C GLU A 288 -3.55 12.47 18.42
N PRO A 289 -4.00 12.37 19.70
CA PRO A 289 -3.14 12.64 20.84
C PRO A 289 -1.87 11.78 20.85
N GLY A 290 -0.71 12.43 21.02
CA GLY A 290 0.61 11.81 21.00
C GLY A 290 1.28 11.76 19.62
N GLU A 291 0.61 12.25 18.58
CA GLU A 291 1.24 12.60 17.31
C GLU A 291 1.81 14.02 17.39
N PHE A 292 2.72 14.35 16.47
CA PHE A 292 3.26 15.70 16.29
C PHE A 292 3.52 15.95 14.80
N PHE A 293 3.61 17.22 14.44
CA PHE A 293 4.08 17.65 13.11
C PHE A 293 5.36 18.48 13.19
N PHE A 294 6.08 18.58 12.08
CA PHE A 294 7.20 19.50 11.90
C PHE A 294 7.36 19.95 10.44
N PRO A 295 7.79 21.20 10.21
CA PRO A 295 8.19 21.68 8.89
C PRO A 295 9.61 21.23 8.52
N ALA A 296 9.87 21.03 7.23
CA ALA A 296 11.16 20.66 6.68
C ALA A 296 11.41 21.34 5.32
N GLY A 297 12.64 21.81 5.10
CA GLY A 297 13.09 22.26 3.79
C GLY A 297 13.41 21.07 2.90
N LEU A 298 12.60 20.84 1.88
CA LEU A 298 12.79 19.75 0.94
C LEU A 298 13.60 20.23 -0.25
N SER A 299 14.44 19.33 -0.76
CA SER A 299 14.98 19.47 -2.10
C SER A 299 15.92 20.69 -2.24
N LEU A 300 16.53 21.09 -1.11
CA LEU A 300 17.53 22.15 -0.94
C LEU A 300 18.89 21.75 -1.55
N ASN A 301 19.52 22.64 -2.29
CA ASN A 301 20.88 22.44 -2.77
C ASN A 301 21.93 22.82 -1.70
N ALA A 302 23.07 22.14 -1.75
CA ALA A 302 24.25 22.46 -0.95
C ALA A 302 24.83 23.85 -1.27
N ALA A 303 25.81 24.30 -0.49
CA ALA A 303 26.58 25.50 -0.82
C ALA A 303 27.30 25.37 -2.17
N PRO A 304 27.62 26.48 -2.87
CA PRO A 304 28.32 26.45 -4.16
C PRO A 304 29.65 25.70 -4.15
N ASP A 305 30.32 25.63 -3.00
CA ASP A 305 31.56 24.87 -2.79
C ASP A 305 31.31 23.37 -2.50
N GLY A 306 30.06 22.91 -2.57
CA GLY A 306 29.63 21.55 -2.32
C GLY A 306 29.57 21.16 -0.85
N LYS A 307 29.69 22.10 0.10
CA LYS A 307 29.59 21.77 1.53
C LYS A 307 28.12 21.78 1.99
N MET A 308 27.81 20.91 2.95
CA MET A 308 26.53 20.91 3.68
C MET A 308 26.63 21.73 4.96
N ILE A 309 25.47 22.04 5.54
CA ILE A 309 25.37 22.76 6.81
C ILE A 309 26.19 22.08 7.92
N TYR A 310 26.14 20.75 8.05
CA TYR A 310 26.88 20.00 9.08
C TYR A 310 28.41 20.06 8.94
N MET A 311 28.91 20.55 7.80
CA MET A 311 30.34 20.75 7.55
C MET A 311 30.82 22.14 8.01
N MET A 312 29.91 23.03 8.43
CA MET A 312 30.21 24.39 8.91
C MET A 312 30.64 24.43 10.38
N ARG A 313 31.70 23.67 10.73
CA ARG A 313 32.13 23.46 12.13
C ARG A 313 32.36 24.76 12.93
N PHE A 314 32.89 25.80 12.28
CA PHE A 314 33.25 27.07 12.94
C PHE A 314 32.31 28.24 12.61
N LYS A 315 31.68 28.23 11.42
CA LYS A 315 30.85 29.35 10.95
C LYS A 315 29.35 29.12 11.13
N GLY A 316 28.93 27.88 11.42
CA GLY A 316 27.53 27.50 11.61
C GLY A 316 26.61 27.91 10.46
N ALA A 317 25.32 28.04 10.75
CA ALA A 317 24.30 28.52 9.82
C ALA A 317 24.59 29.91 9.25
N ARG A 318 25.11 30.86 10.06
CA ARG A 318 25.37 32.24 9.61
C ARG A 318 26.40 32.32 8.48
N GLY A 319 27.40 31.43 8.46
CA GLY A 319 28.39 31.38 7.39
C GLY A 319 28.05 30.41 6.26
N TYR A 320 26.92 29.71 6.31
CA TYR A 320 26.53 28.74 5.32
C TYR A 320 25.97 29.42 4.05
N LYS A 321 26.52 29.06 2.89
CA LYS A 321 26.15 29.64 1.58
C LYS A 321 25.21 28.75 0.75
N GLY A 322 24.69 27.67 1.34
CA GLY A 322 23.70 26.81 0.69
C GLY A 322 22.27 27.27 0.87
N GLU A 323 21.35 26.56 0.22
CA GLU A 323 19.93 26.88 0.24
C GLU A 323 19.27 26.49 1.57
N GLY A 324 18.27 27.26 1.99
CA GLY A 324 17.45 26.98 3.16
C GLY A 324 15.97 27.29 2.94
N LEU A 325 15.13 26.79 3.84
CA LEU A 325 13.73 27.19 3.95
C LEU A 325 13.61 28.25 5.04
N ALA A 326 13.14 29.44 4.68
CA ALA A 326 12.79 30.49 5.61
C ALA A 326 11.30 30.41 5.94
N ILE A 327 10.96 30.15 7.19
CA ILE A 327 9.59 30.12 7.73
C ILE A 327 9.34 31.47 8.39
N LYS A 328 8.47 32.29 7.80
CA LYS A 328 8.11 33.60 8.33
C LYS A 328 7.15 33.48 9.50
N TRP A 329 6.11 32.67 9.33
CA TRP A 329 5.16 32.32 10.37
C TRP A 329 4.54 30.94 10.05
N LEU A 330 4.10 30.25 11.10
CA LEU A 330 3.31 29.03 11.01
C LEU A 330 2.27 29.05 12.12
N LYS A 331 1.04 28.69 11.79
CA LYS A 331 -0.10 28.67 12.71
C LYS A 331 -0.82 27.33 12.59
N ILE A 332 -1.25 26.80 13.72
CA ILE A 332 -2.09 25.62 13.79
C ILE A 332 -3.44 25.96 14.41
N GLU A 333 -4.51 25.48 13.81
CA GLU A 333 -5.88 25.70 14.26
C GLU A 333 -6.64 24.38 14.28
N GLY A 334 -7.32 24.11 15.39
CA GLY A 334 -8.22 22.97 15.48
C GLY A 334 -8.40 22.42 16.90
N PRO A 335 -9.11 21.30 17.05
CA PRO A 335 -9.76 20.56 15.97
C PRO A 335 -10.82 21.41 15.24
N LEU A 336 -10.89 21.29 13.92
CA LEU A 336 -11.81 22.02 13.05
C LEU A 336 -13.22 21.44 13.19
N GLU A 337 -13.90 21.81 14.27
CA GLU A 337 -15.28 21.42 14.55
C GLU A 337 -16.13 22.68 14.60
N GLU A 338 -17.09 22.80 13.66
CA GLU A 338 -18.01 23.94 13.60
C GLU A 338 -18.91 23.98 14.84
N GLU A 339 -19.36 22.81 15.27
CA GLU A 339 -20.21 22.62 16.45
C GLU A 339 -19.56 21.72 17.48
N TRP A 340 -19.94 21.88 18.75
CA TRP A 340 -19.56 20.97 19.81
C TRP A 340 -20.77 20.55 20.66
N PRO A 341 -20.94 19.26 21.01
CA PRO A 341 -20.21 18.07 20.53
C PRO A 341 -20.18 17.98 18.99
N PRO A 342 -19.17 17.32 18.41
CA PRO A 342 -18.92 17.37 16.97
C PRO A 342 -20.03 16.69 16.17
N THR A 343 -20.14 17.01 14.88
CA THR A 343 -21.18 16.49 13.97
C THR A 343 -21.25 14.96 13.99
N ARG A 344 -20.11 14.27 14.08
CA ARG A 344 -20.07 12.80 14.24
C ARG A 344 -20.81 12.29 15.47
N THR A 345 -20.67 12.96 16.62
CA THR A 345 -21.35 12.60 17.87
C THR A 345 -22.86 12.86 17.76
N ARG A 346 -23.24 14.00 17.19
CA ARG A 346 -24.65 14.36 16.96
C ARG A 346 -25.32 13.41 15.97
N ASN A 347 -24.63 13.06 14.89
CA ASN A 347 -25.07 12.08 13.91
C ASN A 347 -25.17 10.68 14.54
N LEU A 348 -24.31 10.30 15.46
CA LEU A 348 -24.42 9.02 16.13
C LEU A 348 -25.63 8.97 17.08
N LEU A 349 -25.87 10.05 17.83
CA LEU A 349 -26.90 10.17 18.86
C LEU A 349 -28.17 10.91 18.39
N THR A 350 -28.49 10.86 17.10
CA THR A 350 -29.65 11.55 16.51
C THR A 350 -30.95 11.20 17.24
N GLY A 351 -31.72 12.22 17.64
CA GLY A 351 -32.97 12.05 18.39
C GLY A 351 -32.81 12.09 19.91
N VAL A 352 -31.58 12.14 20.43
CA VAL A 352 -31.29 12.29 21.86
C VAL A 352 -30.77 13.72 22.15
N PRO A 353 -31.43 14.48 23.04
CA PRO A 353 -30.93 15.77 23.50
C PRO A 353 -29.56 15.65 24.16
N ILE A 354 -28.67 16.58 23.80
CA ILE A 354 -27.31 16.67 24.34
C ILE A 354 -27.18 17.99 25.11
N ILE A 355 -27.08 17.89 26.44
CA ILE A 355 -27.19 19.03 27.37
C ILE A 355 -25.83 19.24 28.05
N TRP A 356 -25.31 20.46 28.05
CA TRP A 356 -24.08 20.80 28.77
C TRP A 356 -24.33 20.85 30.28
N LEU A 357 -23.52 20.15 31.08
CA LEU A 357 -23.52 20.20 32.54
C LEU A 357 -22.25 20.93 33.03
N PRO A 358 -22.31 22.24 33.34
CA PRO A 358 -21.13 23.03 33.71
C PRO A 358 -20.37 22.48 34.91
N GLN A 359 -21.07 21.97 35.92
CA GLN A 359 -20.49 21.48 37.18
C GLN A 359 -19.57 20.28 36.96
N HIS A 360 -19.89 19.43 35.98
CA HIS A 360 -19.13 18.22 35.65
C HIS A 360 -18.27 18.39 34.40
N ARG A 361 -18.36 19.53 33.72
CA ARG A 361 -17.67 19.85 32.47
C ARG A 361 -17.86 18.77 31.39
N ILE A 362 -19.07 18.24 31.28
CA ILE A 362 -19.43 17.17 30.34
C ILE A 362 -20.79 17.46 29.71
N TYR A 363 -21.01 16.96 28.49
CA TYR A 363 -22.33 16.89 27.88
C TYR A 363 -23.05 15.60 28.30
N TRP A 364 -24.25 15.75 28.83
CA TRP A 364 -25.13 14.67 29.22
C TRP A 364 -26.16 14.38 28.12
N THR A 365 -26.54 13.11 27.98
CA THR A 365 -27.44 12.66 26.91
C THR A 365 -28.68 12.04 27.52
N HIS A 366 -29.74 12.83 27.66
CA HIS A 366 -30.96 12.43 28.37
C HIS A 366 -31.93 11.71 27.43
N PRO A 367 -32.45 10.53 27.78
CA PRO A 367 -33.47 9.86 26.97
C PRO A 367 -34.79 10.66 26.97
N THR A 368 -35.34 10.92 25.79
CA THR A 368 -36.68 11.55 25.62
C THR A 368 -37.85 10.56 25.56
N LYS A 369 -37.53 9.27 25.47
CA LYS A 369 -38.45 8.12 25.43
C LYS A 369 -37.73 6.93 26.04
N GLU A 370 -38.40 5.80 26.15
CA GLU A 370 -37.80 4.58 26.69
C GLU A 370 -36.43 4.31 26.04
N PRO A 371 -35.34 4.12 26.82
CA PRO A 371 -33.99 3.97 26.26
C PRO A 371 -33.89 2.89 25.18
N LYS A 372 -34.68 1.82 25.32
CA LYS A 372 -34.78 0.75 24.32
C LYS A 372 -35.22 1.27 22.94
N GLU A 373 -36.15 2.21 22.89
CA GLU A 373 -36.64 2.78 21.63
C GLU A 373 -35.58 3.65 20.95
N HIS A 374 -34.80 4.42 21.71
CA HIS A 374 -33.66 5.15 21.16
C HIS A 374 -32.59 4.21 20.60
N LEU A 375 -32.27 3.13 21.33
CA LEU A 375 -31.33 2.11 20.86
C LEU A 375 -31.82 1.45 19.57
N ARG A 376 -33.11 1.15 19.48
CA ARG A 376 -33.73 0.60 18.27
C ARG A 376 -33.58 1.54 17.08
N ASP A 377 -33.79 2.84 17.25
CA ASP A 377 -33.59 3.83 16.19
C ASP A 377 -32.12 3.92 15.74
N PHE A 378 -31.18 3.90 16.69
CA PHE A 378 -29.75 3.90 16.38
C PHE A 378 -29.34 2.68 15.56
N VAL A 379 -29.73 1.48 16.00
CA VAL A 379 -29.40 0.23 15.32
C VAL A 379 -30.10 0.17 13.97
N LYS A 380 -31.38 0.54 13.87
CA LYS A 380 -32.13 0.56 12.60
C LYS A 380 -31.50 1.45 11.54
N ARG A 381 -30.87 2.56 11.95
CA ARG A 381 -30.19 3.48 11.04
C ARG A 381 -28.79 3.04 10.63
N LEU A 382 -28.04 2.40 11.53
CA LEU A 382 -26.63 2.03 11.30
C LEU A 382 -26.46 0.61 10.77
N ALA A 383 -27.26 -0.35 11.22
CA ALA A 383 -27.13 -1.76 10.85
C ALA A 383 -27.24 -1.99 9.34
N PRO A 384 -28.16 -1.35 8.58
CA PRO A 384 -28.20 -1.52 7.12
C PRO A 384 -26.91 -1.07 6.42
N LYS A 385 -26.28 0.01 6.92
CA LYS A 385 -25.00 0.50 6.40
C LYS A 385 -23.85 -0.43 6.80
N ALA A 386 -23.83 -0.85 8.07
CA ALA A 386 -22.81 -1.73 8.63
C ALA A 386 -22.79 -3.09 7.93
N PHE A 387 -23.97 -3.68 7.66
CA PHE A 387 -24.11 -5.00 7.04
C PHE A 387 -24.28 -4.92 5.52
N ARG A 388 -24.36 -3.71 4.96
CA ARG A 388 -24.53 -3.39 3.53
C ARG A 388 -25.76 -4.02 2.87
N ARG A 389 -26.80 -4.30 3.67
CA ARG A 389 -28.06 -4.92 3.23
C ARG A 389 -29.22 -4.52 4.16
N PRO A 390 -30.48 -4.74 3.74
CA PRO A 390 -31.61 -4.67 4.66
C PRO A 390 -31.42 -5.62 5.84
N VAL A 391 -31.90 -5.20 7.01
CA VAL A 391 -31.84 -5.98 8.26
C VAL A 391 -33.25 -6.25 8.77
N THR A 392 -33.44 -7.40 9.39
CA THR A 392 -34.73 -7.79 9.97
C THR A 392 -34.94 -7.17 11.35
N ASP A 393 -36.19 -7.08 11.79
CA ASP A 393 -36.50 -6.60 13.14
C ASP A 393 -35.91 -7.49 14.25
N ALA A 394 -35.80 -8.80 14.00
CA ALA A 394 -35.15 -9.73 14.92
C ALA A 394 -33.64 -9.45 15.06
N GLU A 395 -32.97 -9.15 13.95
CA GLU A 395 -31.55 -8.73 13.98
C GLU A 395 -31.38 -7.43 14.77
N ILE A 396 -32.26 -6.45 14.56
CA ILE A 396 -32.23 -5.19 15.34
C ILE A 396 -32.40 -5.48 16.83
N GLU A 397 -33.41 -6.27 17.23
CA GLU A 397 -33.66 -6.60 18.63
C GLU A 397 -32.51 -7.38 19.27
N SER A 398 -31.82 -8.23 18.51
CA SER A 398 -30.65 -8.98 19.01
C SER A 398 -29.56 -8.05 19.54
N PHE A 399 -29.29 -6.92 18.87
CA PHE A 399 -28.31 -5.93 19.33
C PHE A 399 -28.87 -5.03 20.43
N VAL A 400 -30.13 -4.59 20.30
CA VAL A 400 -30.79 -3.74 21.31
C VAL A 400 -30.80 -4.41 22.68
N SER A 401 -31.06 -5.72 22.73
CA SER A 401 -31.11 -6.50 23.97
C SER A 401 -29.76 -6.60 24.72
N LEU A 402 -28.64 -6.30 24.05
CA LEU A 402 -27.30 -6.32 24.67
C LEU A 402 -27.02 -5.11 25.55
N ALA A 403 -27.81 -4.05 25.43
CA ALA A 403 -27.80 -2.97 26.40
C ALA A 403 -28.45 -3.45 27.70
N LYS A 404 -27.75 -4.26 28.49
CA LYS A 404 -28.16 -4.64 29.85
C LYS A 404 -27.82 -3.47 30.79
N PRO A 405 -28.82 -2.70 31.29
CA PRO A 405 -28.54 -1.64 32.25
C PRO A 405 -28.06 -2.27 33.55
N HIS A 406 -26.90 -1.83 34.05
CA HIS A 406 -26.51 -2.15 35.43
C HIS A 406 -27.34 -1.33 36.43
N HIS A 407 -27.83 -0.14 36.02
CA HIS A 407 -28.84 0.67 36.70
C HIS A 407 -29.69 1.48 35.68
N PRO A 408 -30.99 1.21 35.51
CA PRO A 408 -31.79 1.77 34.41
C PRO A 408 -32.23 3.24 34.55
N LYS A 409 -32.13 3.87 35.74
CA LYS A 409 -32.67 5.22 35.95
C LYS A 409 -31.65 6.37 35.84
N ASP A 410 -30.34 6.09 35.86
CA ASP A 410 -29.32 7.16 35.96
C ASP A 410 -28.21 7.11 34.89
N GLN A 411 -28.32 6.24 33.87
CA GLN A 411 -27.30 6.17 32.82
C GLN A 411 -27.64 7.03 31.61
N PRO A 412 -26.69 7.82 31.08
CA PRO A 412 -26.89 8.60 29.89
C PRO A 412 -26.88 7.71 28.63
N MET A 413 -27.68 8.07 27.61
CA MET A 413 -27.81 7.32 26.36
C MET A 413 -26.49 6.92 25.69
N HIS A 414 -25.48 7.79 25.73
CA HIS A 414 -24.16 7.50 25.13
C HIS A 414 -23.38 6.37 25.81
N LYS A 415 -23.73 5.98 27.05
CA LYS A 415 -23.17 4.79 27.71
C LYS A 415 -23.92 3.53 27.29
N MET A 416 -25.25 3.62 27.21
CA MET A 416 -26.12 2.49 26.84
C MET A 416 -25.93 2.04 25.39
N VAL A 417 -25.66 2.96 24.47
CA VAL A 417 -25.46 2.66 23.05
C VAL A 417 -24.17 1.88 22.74
N ARG A 418 -23.18 1.92 23.64
CA ARG A 418 -21.85 1.32 23.39
C ARG A 418 -21.91 -0.18 23.19
N ALA A 419 -22.62 -0.91 24.05
CA ALA A 419 -22.65 -2.37 23.98
C ALA A 419 -23.32 -2.88 22.66
N PRO A 420 -24.50 -2.36 22.26
CA PRO A 420 -25.09 -2.69 20.96
C PRO A 420 -24.17 -2.39 19.77
N LEU A 421 -23.56 -1.19 19.71
CA LEU A 421 -22.68 -0.82 18.60
C LEU A 421 -21.39 -1.63 18.58
N ARG A 422 -20.82 -1.91 19.75
CA ARG A 422 -19.61 -2.74 19.89
C ARG A 422 -19.85 -4.14 19.35
N ALA A 423 -21.00 -4.73 19.70
CA ALA A 423 -21.41 -6.02 19.20
C ALA A 423 -21.67 -5.99 17.68
N MET A 424 -22.37 -4.97 17.19
CA MET A 424 -22.68 -4.80 15.76
C MET A 424 -21.41 -4.67 14.91
N PHE A 425 -20.45 -3.82 15.28
CA PHE A 425 -19.20 -3.63 14.53
C PHE A 425 -18.15 -4.72 14.78
N SER A 426 -18.45 -5.71 15.64
CA SER A 426 -17.63 -6.89 15.85
C SER A 426 -18.34 -8.18 15.40
N SER A 427 -19.52 -8.06 14.78
CA SER A 427 -20.32 -9.22 14.37
C SER A 427 -19.81 -9.81 13.05
N PRO A 428 -20.09 -11.09 12.77
CA PRO A 428 -19.76 -11.69 11.47
C PRO A 428 -20.36 -10.94 10.27
N GLN A 429 -21.58 -10.41 10.40
CA GLN A 429 -22.27 -9.66 9.35
C GLN A 429 -21.53 -8.36 8.98
N PHE A 430 -20.84 -7.76 9.94
CA PHE A 430 -19.97 -6.62 9.69
C PHE A 430 -18.59 -7.05 9.20
N LEU A 431 -17.96 -8.00 9.90
CA LEU A 431 -16.55 -8.35 9.69
C LEU A 431 -16.29 -9.15 8.41
N PHE A 432 -17.30 -9.80 7.83
CA PHE A 432 -17.10 -10.68 6.68
C PHE A 432 -17.87 -10.19 5.45
N HIS A 433 -17.23 -10.37 4.30
CA HIS A 433 -17.93 -10.51 3.03
C HIS A 433 -18.37 -11.96 2.88
N GLY A 434 -19.67 -12.18 2.99
CA GLY A 434 -20.33 -13.42 2.59
C GLY A 434 -21.14 -13.21 1.31
N GLY A 435 -21.56 -14.30 0.70
CA GLY A 435 -22.46 -14.30 -0.45
C GLY A 435 -23.13 -15.66 -0.56
N GLN A 436 -24.33 -15.68 -1.14
CA GLN A 436 -24.97 -16.94 -1.51
C GLN A 436 -24.39 -17.44 -2.84
N PRO A 437 -24.38 -18.76 -3.08
CA PRO A 437 -24.07 -19.31 -4.39
C PRO A 437 -25.00 -18.73 -5.47
N GLY A 438 -24.51 -18.64 -6.71
CA GLY A 438 -25.25 -18.10 -7.85
C GLY A 438 -24.99 -16.61 -8.14
N PRO A 439 -25.84 -15.98 -8.98
CA PRO A 439 -25.72 -14.56 -9.33
C PRO A 439 -25.87 -13.64 -8.13
N LEU A 440 -25.10 -12.55 -8.10
CA LEU A 440 -25.20 -11.55 -7.03
C LEU A 440 -26.52 -10.78 -7.11
N ASP A 441 -27.19 -10.60 -5.97
CA ASP A 441 -28.23 -9.58 -5.82
C ASP A 441 -27.63 -8.16 -5.85
N ASP A 442 -28.47 -7.13 -5.98
CA ASP A 442 -28.03 -5.75 -6.13
C ASP A 442 -27.28 -5.21 -4.88
N HIS A 443 -27.63 -5.65 -3.66
CA HIS A 443 -26.91 -5.25 -2.44
C HIS A 443 -25.52 -5.89 -2.39
N SER A 444 -25.43 -7.18 -2.74
CA SER A 444 -24.16 -7.90 -2.89
C SER A 444 -23.29 -7.28 -3.99
N LEU A 445 -23.89 -6.86 -5.11
CA LEU A 445 -23.19 -6.16 -6.19
C LEU A 445 -22.69 -4.78 -5.77
N ALA A 446 -23.53 -3.97 -5.10
CA ALA A 446 -23.15 -2.68 -4.52
C ALA A 446 -21.98 -2.82 -3.54
N THR A 447 -22.06 -3.81 -2.65
CA THR A 447 -21.01 -4.12 -1.67
C THR A 447 -19.72 -4.50 -2.37
N ARG A 448 -19.79 -5.40 -3.35
CA ARG A 448 -18.59 -5.82 -4.10
C ARG A 448 -17.96 -4.66 -4.85
N LEU A 449 -18.76 -3.79 -5.46
CA LEU A 449 -18.28 -2.62 -6.20
C LEU A 449 -17.63 -1.58 -5.28
N SER A 450 -18.28 -1.24 -4.17
CA SER A 450 -17.79 -0.27 -3.18
C SER A 450 -16.51 -0.73 -2.49
N TYR A 451 -16.41 -1.98 -2.07
CA TYR A 451 -15.16 -2.49 -1.48
C TYR A 451 -14.05 -2.67 -2.51
N PHE A 452 -14.39 -2.93 -3.78
CA PHE A 452 -13.39 -2.98 -4.85
C PHE A 452 -12.79 -1.59 -5.15
N LEU A 453 -13.63 -0.57 -5.33
CA LEU A 453 -13.17 0.75 -5.76
C LEU A 453 -12.82 1.71 -4.60
N TRP A 454 -13.52 1.62 -3.48
CA TRP A 454 -13.39 2.55 -2.34
C TRP A 454 -12.96 1.88 -1.03
N LYS A 455 -12.88 0.54 -0.99
CA LYS A 455 -12.52 -0.25 0.20
C LYS A 455 -13.39 0.03 1.41
N SER A 456 -14.64 0.42 1.17
CA SER A 456 -15.57 0.82 2.21
C SER A 456 -16.99 0.58 1.74
N VAL A 457 -17.96 0.92 2.59
CA VAL A 457 -19.38 0.74 2.33
C VAL A 457 -19.86 1.49 1.09
N PRO A 458 -20.94 1.02 0.43
CA PRO A 458 -21.66 1.79 -0.57
C PRO A 458 -22.07 3.15 0.00
N ASP A 459 -22.01 4.19 -0.83
CA ASP A 459 -22.63 5.46 -0.47
C ASP A 459 -24.15 5.42 -0.66
N GLU A 460 -24.84 6.47 -0.23
CA GLU A 460 -26.30 6.53 -0.24
C GLU A 460 -26.88 6.31 -1.64
N GLN A 461 -26.27 6.90 -2.67
CA GLN A 461 -26.71 6.71 -4.06
C GLN A 461 -26.60 5.25 -4.51
N LEU A 462 -25.46 4.60 -4.24
CA LEU A 462 -25.26 3.21 -4.62
C LEU A 462 -26.17 2.26 -3.82
N SER A 463 -26.37 2.54 -2.53
CA SER A 463 -27.33 1.81 -1.68
C SER A 463 -28.77 1.96 -2.15
N ALA A 464 -29.19 3.16 -2.56
CA ALA A 464 -30.55 3.41 -3.05
C ALA A 464 -30.81 2.66 -4.37
N LEU A 465 -29.86 2.69 -5.31
CA LEU A 465 -29.98 1.90 -6.55
C LEU A 465 -30.03 0.40 -6.28
N ALA A 466 -29.31 -0.06 -5.26
CA ALA A 466 -29.38 -1.46 -4.84
C ALA A 466 -30.75 -1.82 -4.28
N HIS A 467 -31.30 -0.95 -3.42
CA HIS A 467 -32.62 -1.12 -2.84
C HIS A 467 -33.74 -1.16 -3.91
N ASP A 468 -33.59 -0.31 -4.93
CA ASP A 468 -34.51 -0.25 -6.08
C ASP A 468 -34.32 -1.38 -7.11
N ASN A 469 -33.36 -2.30 -6.90
CA ASN A 469 -32.99 -3.37 -7.84
C ASN A 469 -32.57 -2.88 -9.25
N LYS A 470 -31.91 -1.72 -9.32
CA LYS A 470 -31.52 -1.07 -10.59
C LYS A 470 -30.05 -1.31 -10.98
N LEU A 471 -29.21 -1.87 -10.11
CA LEU A 471 -27.76 -2.00 -10.36
C LEU A 471 -27.40 -3.12 -11.33
N LYS A 472 -28.28 -4.10 -11.53
CA LYS A 472 -28.10 -5.11 -12.58
C LYS A 472 -28.28 -4.56 -14.01
N ASP A 473 -28.83 -3.35 -14.18
CA ASP A 473 -28.84 -2.68 -15.49
C ASP A 473 -27.40 -2.29 -15.89
N PRO A 474 -26.90 -2.75 -17.05
CA PRO A 474 -25.52 -2.49 -17.47
C PRO A 474 -25.16 -1.00 -17.61
N LYS A 475 -26.10 -0.15 -18.02
CA LYS A 475 -25.89 1.30 -18.16
C LYS A 475 -25.82 1.96 -16.78
N VAL A 476 -26.71 1.58 -15.87
CA VAL A 476 -26.69 2.07 -14.48
C VAL A 476 -25.37 1.68 -13.81
N LEU A 477 -24.97 0.42 -13.94
CA LEU A 477 -23.72 -0.09 -13.37
C LEU A 477 -22.50 0.66 -13.93
N ALA A 478 -22.41 0.83 -15.26
CA ALA A 478 -21.31 1.56 -15.88
C ALA A 478 -21.24 3.02 -15.42
N ASN A 479 -22.38 3.69 -15.27
CA ASN A 479 -22.45 5.06 -14.75
C ASN A 479 -21.95 5.14 -13.29
N GLN A 480 -22.33 4.17 -12.44
CA GLN A 480 -21.84 4.11 -11.06
C GLN A 480 -20.34 3.84 -11.00
N VAL A 481 -19.81 2.91 -11.81
CA VAL A 481 -18.35 2.66 -11.91
C VAL A 481 -17.60 3.95 -12.26
N ASN A 482 -18.04 4.66 -13.32
CA ASN A 482 -17.41 5.91 -13.75
C ASN A 482 -17.46 7.01 -12.69
N ARG A 483 -18.59 7.15 -11.98
CA ARG A 483 -18.74 8.09 -10.86
C ARG A 483 -17.77 7.76 -9.74
N MET A 484 -17.70 6.49 -9.36
CA MET A 484 -16.87 6.02 -8.26
C MET A 484 -15.37 6.13 -8.56
N LEU A 485 -14.97 5.90 -9.81
CA LEU A 485 -13.58 6.11 -10.25
C LEU A 485 -13.18 7.60 -10.24
N LYS A 486 -14.11 8.53 -10.43
CA LYS A 486 -13.86 9.98 -10.34
C LYS A 486 -13.81 10.49 -8.90
N ASP A 487 -14.38 9.76 -7.96
CA ASP A 487 -14.37 10.11 -6.53
C ASP A 487 -12.95 9.96 -5.94
N PRO A 488 -12.50 10.90 -5.09
CA PRO A 488 -11.19 10.82 -4.42
C PRO A 488 -10.95 9.51 -3.65
N ARG A 489 -12.01 8.84 -3.15
CA ARG A 489 -11.91 7.54 -2.47
C ARG A 489 -11.35 6.44 -3.35
N SER A 490 -11.44 6.56 -4.67
CA SER A 490 -10.83 5.62 -5.63
C SER A 490 -9.31 5.50 -5.50
N LYS A 491 -8.65 6.51 -4.91
CA LYS A 491 -7.23 6.44 -4.54
C LYS A 491 -6.94 5.25 -3.61
N ARG A 492 -7.85 4.89 -2.71
CA ARG A 492 -7.73 3.74 -1.79
C ARG A 492 -7.55 2.41 -2.56
N PHE A 493 -8.25 2.25 -3.69
CA PHE A 493 -8.08 1.10 -4.58
C PHE A 493 -6.72 1.12 -5.27
N ILE A 494 -6.37 2.25 -5.89
CA ILE A 494 -5.12 2.38 -6.66
C ILE A 494 -3.91 2.08 -5.78
N GLU A 495 -3.85 2.64 -4.57
CA GLU A 495 -2.71 2.46 -3.68
C GLU A 495 -2.55 1.01 -3.24
N ASP A 496 -3.58 0.42 -2.63
CA ASP A 496 -3.49 -0.97 -2.13
C ASP A 496 -3.35 -2.02 -3.24
N PHE A 497 -4.01 -1.81 -4.39
CA PHE A 497 -3.89 -2.73 -5.51
C PHE A 497 -2.45 -2.73 -6.06
N LEU A 498 -1.83 -1.57 -6.22
CA LEU A 498 -0.44 -1.47 -6.68
C LEU A 498 0.55 -1.91 -5.60
N ASP A 499 0.27 -1.63 -4.32
CA ASP A 499 1.09 -2.09 -3.21
C ASP A 499 1.17 -3.63 -3.19
N GLY A 500 0.05 -4.33 -3.45
CA GLY A 500 0.03 -5.79 -3.56
C GLY A 500 0.52 -6.34 -4.91
N TRP A 501 0.08 -5.77 -6.04
CA TRP A 501 0.45 -6.27 -7.38
C TRP A 501 1.92 -6.05 -7.70
N LEU A 502 2.44 -4.85 -7.41
CA LEU A 502 3.79 -4.45 -7.77
C LEU A 502 4.76 -4.50 -6.58
N HIS A 503 4.32 -5.01 -5.43
CA HIS A 503 5.09 -5.08 -4.18
C HIS A 503 5.54 -3.71 -3.65
N LEU A 504 4.81 -2.63 -3.92
CA LEU A 504 5.21 -1.28 -3.49
C LEU A 504 5.19 -1.12 -1.97
N SER A 505 4.47 -1.97 -1.23
CA SER A 505 4.55 -2.02 0.24
C SER A 505 5.96 -2.32 0.75
N ASP A 506 6.78 -2.98 -0.07
CA ASP A 506 8.13 -3.44 0.30
C ASP A 506 9.20 -2.39 -0.03
N ILE A 507 8.78 -1.18 -0.43
CA ILE A 507 9.68 -0.06 -0.73
C ILE A 507 10.59 0.31 0.45
N ASP A 508 10.24 -0.06 1.68
CA ASP A 508 11.06 0.18 2.88
C ASP A 508 11.67 -1.12 3.47
N ALA A 509 11.44 -2.28 2.84
CA ALA A 509 11.96 -3.57 3.31
C ALA A 509 13.50 -3.67 3.21
N THR A 510 14.12 -2.85 2.38
CA THR A 510 15.58 -2.75 2.19
C THR A 510 15.98 -1.28 2.20
N THR A 511 17.11 -0.95 2.84
CA THR A 511 17.67 0.41 2.81
C THR A 511 18.88 0.42 1.88
N PRO A 512 18.88 1.23 0.80
CA PRO A 512 20.04 1.39 -0.05
C PRO A 512 21.27 1.86 0.73
N ASP A 513 22.44 1.29 0.43
CA ASP A 513 23.67 1.67 1.12
C ASP A 513 24.02 3.14 0.82
N GLU A 514 24.18 3.94 1.87
CA GLU A 514 24.38 5.39 1.74
C GLU A 514 25.72 5.77 1.09
N LYS A 515 26.72 4.88 1.07
CA LYS A 515 27.99 5.12 0.37
C LYS A 515 27.85 4.83 -1.12
N LEU A 516 27.10 3.79 -1.47
CA LEU A 516 26.86 3.44 -2.87
C LEU A 516 25.82 4.34 -3.52
N TYR A 517 24.74 4.68 -2.81
CA TYR A 517 23.56 5.39 -3.31
C TYR A 517 23.16 6.59 -2.43
N PRO A 518 24.08 7.55 -2.18
CA PRO A 518 23.82 8.74 -1.34
C PRO A 518 22.68 9.64 -1.87
N GLU A 519 22.26 9.46 -3.10
CA GLU A 519 21.10 10.15 -3.69
C GLU A 519 19.75 9.56 -3.27
N TYR A 520 19.72 8.35 -2.71
CA TYR A 520 18.49 7.79 -2.19
C TYR A 520 18.07 8.51 -0.91
N GLY A 521 16.81 8.87 -0.82
CA GLY A 521 16.24 9.58 0.32
C GLY A 521 14.73 9.72 0.18
N ASP A 522 14.08 10.20 1.23
CA ASP A 522 12.62 10.19 1.35
C ASP A 522 11.90 10.87 0.16
N THR A 523 12.37 12.02 -0.30
CA THR A 523 11.77 12.72 -1.46
C THR A 523 11.88 11.93 -2.76
N LEU A 524 12.96 11.17 -2.95
CA LEU A 524 13.12 10.33 -4.14
C LEU A 524 12.23 9.09 -4.01
N ARG A 525 12.23 8.43 -2.85
CA ARG A 525 11.36 7.29 -2.53
C ARG A 525 9.89 7.60 -2.75
N GLN A 526 9.42 8.76 -2.29
CA GLN A 526 8.04 9.19 -2.51
C GLN A 526 7.72 9.42 -3.98
N ALA A 527 8.63 10.03 -4.74
CA ALA A 527 8.45 10.20 -6.18
C ALA A 527 8.40 8.84 -6.90
N MET A 528 9.22 7.86 -6.47
CA MET A 528 9.19 6.48 -6.99
C MET A 528 7.84 5.79 -6.73
N LEU A 529 7.20 6.03 -5.58
CA LEU A 529 5.87 5.49 -5.27
C LEU A 529 4.75 6.24 -6.01
N ALA A 530 4.89 7.55 -6.18
CA ALA A 530 3.92 8.38 -6.87
C ALA A 530 3.86 8.07 -8.38
N GLU A 531 4.99 7.73 -8.99
CA GLU A 531 5.09 7.40 -10.42
C GLU A 531 4.11 6.28 -10.85
N PRO A 532 4.17 5.03 -10.32
CA PRO A 532 3.29 3.95 -10.74
C PRO A 532 1.82 4.27 -10.43
N ARG A 533 1.54 4.96 -9.31
CA ARG A 533 0.19 5.35 -8.90
C ARG A 533 -0.44 6.35 -9.87
N LEU A 534 0.29 7.38 -10.26
CA LEU A 534 -0.15 8.36 -11.26
C LEU A 534 -0.21 7.76 -12.67
N PHE A 535 0.76 6.91 -13.02
CA PHE A 535 0.78 6.19 -14.28
C PHE A 535 -0.46 5.30 -14.43
N PHE A 536 -0.77 4.48 -13.43
CA PHE A 536 -1.96 3.63 -13.42
C PHE A 536 -3.26 4.45 -13.44
N ARG A 537 -3.30 5.56 -12.67
CA ARG A 537 -4.43 6.49 -12.67
C ARG A 537 -4.70 7.05 -14.07
N GLU A 538 -3.67 7.50 -14.77
CA GLU A 538 -3.75 8.02 -16.13
C GLU A 538 -4.28 6.97 -17.12
N LEU A 539 -3.86 5.70 -16.98
CA LEU A 539 -4.39 4.62 -17.82
C LEU A 539 -5.89 4.41 -17.61
N ILE A 540 -6.38 4.50 -16.37
CA ILE A 540 -7.81 4.42 -16.05
C ILE A 540 -8.55 5.66 -16.60
N ASP A 541 -8.10 6.86 -16.25
CA ASP A 541 -8.79 8.11 -16.55
C ASP A 541 -8.92 8.35 -18.06
N ARG A 542 -7.91 7.94 -18.84
CA ARG A 542 -7.89 8.08 -20.30
C ARG A 542 -8.23 6.80 -21.05
N ASN A 543 -8.59 5.72 -20.35
CA ASN A 543 -8.86 4.41 -20.94
C ASN A 543 -7.76 3.95 -21.92
N LEU A 544 -6.50 4.07 -21.51
CA LEU A 544 -5.36 3.73 -22.35
C LEU A 544 -5.13 2.22 -22.39
N ALA A 545 -4.55 1.74 -23.49
CA ALA A 545 -4.30 0.31 -23.68
C ALA A 545 -3.33 -0.27 -22.64
N ALA A 546 -3.63 -1.47 -22.13
CA ALA A 546 -2.80 -2.20 -21.16
C ALA A 546 -1.36 -2.46 -21.63
N ARG A 547 -1.10 -2.43 -22.95
CA ARG A 547 0.27 -2.51 -23.52
C ARG A 547 1.22 -1.43 -22.97
N ASN A 548 0.67 -0.32 -22.46
CA ASN A 548 1.46 0.73 -21.81
C ASN A 548 2.23 0.20 -20.60
N PHE A 549 1.76 -0.85 -19.91
CA PHE A 549 2.51 -1.47 -18.82
C PHE A 549 3.85 -2.06 -19.28
N ILE A 550 3.96 -2.47 -20.54
CA ILE A 550 5.18 -3.04 -21.12
C ILE A 550 6.03 -1.96 -21.77
N LYS A 551 5.43 -1.14 -22.64
CA LYS A 551 6.10 -0.04 -23.34
C LYS A 551 5.17 1.16 -23.42
N SER A 552 5.66 2.30 -22.92
CA SER A 552 4.96 3.57 -22.95
C SER A 552 5.90 4.70 -23.36
N ASP A 553 5.37 5.69 -24.06
CA ASP A 553 6.10 6.90 -24.49
C ASP A 553 5.98 8.04 -23.46
N PHE A 554 5.49 7.75 -22.26
CA PHE A 554 5.37 8.72 -21.19
C PHE A 554 5.65 8.11 -19.82
N THR A 555 5.98 8.97 -18.86
CA THR A 555 5.94 8.64 -17.43
C THR A 555 5.55 9.86 -16.60
N PHE A 556 5.48 9.72 -15.28
CA PHE A 556 5.30 10.80 -14.32
C PHE A 556 6.58 11.03 -13.52
N VAL A 557 7.08 12.27 -13.55
CA VAL A 557 8.28 12.66 -12.79
C VAL A 557 8.09 14.04 -12.17
N ASN A 558 8.75 14.27 -11.04
CA ASN A 558 9.09 15.61 -10.55
C ASN A 558 10.59 15.85 -10.76
N ARG A 559 11.14 16.99 -10.29
CA ARG A 559 12.58 17.28 -10.41
C ARG A 559 13.47 16.19 -9.84
N ARG A 560 13.10 15.60 -8.69
CA ARG A 560 13.95 14.60 -8.01
C ARG A 560 14.04 13.32 -8.82
N LEU A 561 12.92 12.79 -9.28
CA LEU A 561 12.88 11.58 -10.10
C LEU A 561 13.42 11.82 -11.52
N ALA A 562 13.14 12.98 -12.11
CA ALA A 562 13.68 13.35 -13.42
C ALA A 562 15.21 13.41 -13.41
N ARG A 563 15.83 14.00 -12.38
CA ARG A 563 17.28 13.99 -12.19
C ARG A 563 17.81 12.55 -12.05
N HIS A 564 17.12 11.72 -11.27
CA HIS A 564 17.49 10.32 -11.10
C HIS A 564 17.40 9.51 -12.40
N TYR A 565 16.47 9.85 -13.28
CA TYR A 565 16.30 9.20 -14.59
C TYR A 565 17.14 9.81 -15.72
N GLY A 566 17.77 10.97 -15.50
CA GLY A 566 18.45 11.72 -16.57
C GLY A 566 17.47 12.39 -17.56
N ILE A 567 16.21 12.62 -17.17
CA ILE A 567 15.19 13.23 -18.04
C ILE A 567 15.22 14.75 -17.90
N GLY A 568 15.89 15.43 -18.85
CA GLY A 568 15.77 16.87 -19.12
C GLY A 568 15.84 17.84 -17.92
N LYS A 569 15.54 19.12 -18.16
CA LYS A 569 15.45 20.13 -17.09
C LYS A 569 14.02 20.22 -16.56
N ILE A 570 13.59 19.23 -15.78
CA ILE A 570 12.35 19.32 -15.00
C ILE A 570 12.63 20.04 -13.68
N THR A 571 11.91 21.11 -13.40
CA THR A 571 11.99 21.87 -12.15
C THR A 571 10.77 21.64 -11.28
N GLY A 572 10.91 21.84 -9.99
CA GLY A 572 9.79 21.77 -9.06
C GLY A 572 9.48 20.39 -8.49
N GLU A 573 8.64 20.38 -7.47
CA GLU A 573 8.33 19.18 -6.66
C GLU A 573 7.07 18.44 -7.13
N GLN A 574 6.24 19.10 -7.94
CA GLN A 574 5.02 18.51 -8.49
C GLN A 574 5.33 17.45 -9.55
N MET A 575 4.77 16.27 -9.36
CA MET A 575 4.76 15.19 -10.36
C MET A 575 3.99 15.65 -11.60
N ARG A 576 4.54 15.40 -12.79
CA ARG A 576 3.89 15.73 -14.05
C ARG A 576 4.13 14.65 -15.09
N ARG A 577 3.15 14.48 -15.98
CA ARG A 577 3.29 13.63 -17.17
C ARG A 577 4.34 14.23 -18.09
N VAL A 578 5.33 13.45 -18.49
CA VAL A 578 6.36 13.83 -19.46
C VAL A 578 6.39 12.85 -20.61
N LYS A 579 6.58 13.34 -21.82
CA LYS A 579 6.86 12.49 -22.98
C LYS A 579 8.32 12.04 -22.92
N LEU A 580 8.54 10.75 -23.15
CA LEU A 580 9.85 10.13 -23.20
C LEU A 580 10.42 10.22 -24.63
N PRO A 581 11.73 10.46 -24.79
CA PRO A 581 12.42 10.30 -26.07
C PRO A 581 12.25 8.87 -26.63
N ALA A 582 12.32 8.73 -27.95
CA ALA A 582 12.10 7.44 -28.62
C ALA A 582 13.17 6.38 -28.26
N ASP A 583 14.38 6.83 -27.94
CA ASP A 583 15.55 6.06 -27.52
C ASP A 583 15.68 5.95 -25.99
N SER A 584 14.71 6.47 -25.24
CA SER A 584 14.71 6.40 -23.78
C SER A 584 14.71 4.93 -23.31
N PRO A 585 15.60 4.57 -22.37
CA PRO A 585 15.53 3.26 -21.71
C PRO A 585 14.36 3.16 -20.72
N ARG A 586 13.67 4.29 -20.45
CA ARG A 586 12.46 4.36 -19.62
C ARG A 586 11.20 4.14 -20.46
N GLY A 587 10.15 3.64 -19.81
CA GLY A 587 8.84 3.37 -20.38
C GLY A 587 8.22 2.11 -19.77
N GLY A 588 6.90 2.12 -19.56
CA GLY A 588 6.19 1.03 -18.89
C GLY A 588 6.58 0.86 -17.41
N LEU A 589 6.21 -0.25 -16.80
CA LEU A 589 6.42 -0.53 -15.36
C LEU A 589 7.83 -1.04 -15.06
N MET A 590 8.40 -1.88 -15.94
CA MET A 590 9.68 -2.58 -15.70
C MET A 590 10.86 -1.64 -15.46
N THR A 591 10.76 -0.40 -15.94
CA THR A 591 11.84 0.59 -15.93
C THR A 591 11.61 1.69 -14.88
N GLN A 592 10.55 1.57 -14.08
CA GLN A 592 10.26 2.49 -12.96
C GLN A 592 11.12 2.13 -11.74
N ALA A 593 11.63 3.14 -11.07
CA ALA A 593 12.58 2.98 -9.97
C ALA A 593 11.99 2.28 -8.75
N SER A 594 10.70 2.45 -8.47
CA SER A 594 10.04 1.70 -7.39
C SER A 594 10.13 0.19 -7.61
N ILE A 595 9.85 -0.28 -8.82
CA ILE A 595 9.96 -1.69 -9.20
C ILE A 595 11.41 -2.19 -9.09
N LEU A 596 12.34 -1.40 -9.63
CA LEU A 596 13.76 -1.75 -9.63
C LEU A 596 14.36 -1.77 -8.22
N LYS A 597 13.78 -1.00 -7.29
CA LYS A 597 14.12 -0.96 -5.87
C LYS A 597 13.57 -2.16 -5.11
N VAL A 598 12.27 -2.48 -5.24
CA VAL A 598 11.66 -3.60 -4.48
C VAL A 598 12.20 -4.97 -4.93
N THR A 599 12.80 -5.03 -6.12
CA THR A 599 13.47 -6.22 -6.67
C THR A 599 14.98 -6.28 -6.39
N ALA A 600 15.50 -5.44 -5.47
CA ALA A 600 16.92 -5.39 -5.09
C ALA A 600 17.13 -5.52 -3.56
N ASN A 601 18.38 -5.70 -3.11
CA ASN A 601 18.70 -5.87 -1.69
C ASN A 601 19.33 -4.62 -1.02
N GLY A 602 19.41 -3.49 -1.74
CA GLY A 602 19.94 -2.21 -1.25
C GLY A 602 21.43 -1.97 -1.54
N THR A 603 22.24 -3.01 -1.74
CA THR A 603 23.65 -2.88 -2.16
C THR A 603 23.84 -3.34 -3.60
N LEU A 604 23.23 -4.48 -3.93
CA LEU A 604 23.32 -5.18 -5.20
C LEU A 604 21.93 -5.39 -5.81
N THR A 605 21.93 -5.49 -7.12
CA THR A 605 20.80 -5.94 -7.93
C THR A 605 20.64 -7.45 -7.81
N SER A 606 19.46 -7.95 -8.19
CA SER A 606 19.19 -9.39 -8.23
C SER A 606 18.45 -9.73 -9.52
N PRO A 607 19.16 -10.23 -10.56
CA PRO A 607 18.53 -10.69 -11.79
C PRO A 607 17.45 -11.74 -11.52
N VAL A 608 17.69 -12.65 -10.56
CA VAL A 608 16.73 -13.69 -10.18
C VAL A 608 15.42 -13.09 -9.65
N LYS A 609 15.50 -12.13 -8.71
CA LYS A 609 14.29 -11.46 -8.18
C LYS A 609 13.57 -10.63 -9.25
N ARG A 610 14.32 -9.93 -10.11
CA ARG A 610 13.77 -9.14 -11.22
C ARG A 610 13.06 -10.01 -12.24
N GLY A 611 13.70 -11.11 -12.65
CA GLY A 611 13.15 -12.08 -13.57
C GLY A 611 11.91 -12.76 -13.03
N HIS A 612 11.96 -13.20 -11.77
CA HIS A 612 10.78 -13.69 -11.06
C HIS A 612 9.65 -12.66 -11.09
N TRP A 613 9.93 -11.40 -10.73
CA TRP A 613 8.94 -10.34 -10.73
C TRP A 613 8.30 -10.12 -12.10
N VAL A 614 9.07 -10.16 -13.20
CA VAL A 614 8.52 -10.05 -14.57
C VAL A 614 7.60 -11.23 -14.90
N LEU A 615 8.08 -12.45 -14.68
CA LEU A 615 7.33 -13.68 -14.94
C LEU A 615 6.01 -13.73 -14.16
N ASP A 616 6.07 -13.30 -12.91
CA ASP A 616 4.98 -13.42 -11.95
C ASP A 616 3.98 -12.25 -12.05
N SER A 617 4.47 -11.00 -12.14
CA SER A 617 3.64 -9.79 -12.08
C SER A 617 3.13 -9.34 -13.45
N LEU A 618 3.82 -9.66 -14.54
CA LEU A 618 3.45 -9.22 -15.89
C LEU A 618 2.99 -10.38 -16.79
N LEU A 619 3.68 -11.51 -16.76
CA LEU A 619 3.41 -12.63 -17.68
C LEU A 619 2.43 -13.66 -17.11
N GLY A 620 2.18 -13.67 -15.80
CA GLY A 620 1.29 -14.63 -15.15
C GLY A 620 1.82 -16.07 -15.18
N THR A 621 3.14 -16.23 -15.28
CA THR A 621 3.85 -17.52 -15.34
C THR A 621 4.92 -17.58 -14.25
N PRO A 622 4.55 -17.51 -12.96
CA PRO A 622 5.53 -17.56 -11.88
C PRO A 622 6.40 -18.82 -11.98
N PRO A 623 7.72 -18.72 -11.71
CA PRO A 623 8.58 -19.88 -11.70
C PRO A 623 8.12 -20.87 -10.61
N GLN A 624 8.33 -22.17 -10.86
CA GLN A 624 7.99 -23.20 -9.88
C GLN A 624 8.91 -23.05 -8.65
N PRO A 625 8.38 -23.29 -7.43
CA PRO A 625 9.24 -23.34 -6.25
C PRO A 625 10.28 -24.45 -6.41
N PRO A 626 11.49 -24.29 -5.84
CA PRO A 626 12.52 -25.33 -5.89
C PRO A 626 12.01 -26.63 -5.25
N PRO A 627 12.36 -27.81 -5.79
CA PRO A 627 12.00 -29.10 -5.21
C PRO A 627 12.46 -29.24 -3.75
N PRO A 628 11.67 -29.85 -2.85
CA PRO A 628 12.01 -30.00 -1.43
C PRO A 628 13.29 -30.83 -1.17
N THR A 629 13.66 -31.70 -2.12
CA THR A 629 14.76 -32.65 -2.03
C THR A 629 16.13 -32.07 -2.36
N ILE A 630 16.19 -30.84 -2.85
CA ILE A 630 17.46 -30.16 -3.10
C ILE A 630 17.85 -29.44 -1.80
N ASN A 631 18.74 -30.05 -1.02
CA ASN A 631 19.55 -29.26 -0.09
C ASN A 631 20.20 -28.15 -0.92
N ALA A 632 20.03 -26.89 -0.49
CA ALA A 632 20.73 -25.75 -1.08
C ALA A 632 22.24 -25.89 -0.81
N LEU A 633 22.90 -26.82 -1.50
CA LEU A 633 24.33 -26.78 -1.69
C LEU A 633 24.56 -25.51 -2.49
N GLU A 634 24.92 -24.44 -1.80
CA GLU A 634 25.37 -23.22 -2.44
C GLU A 634 26.53 -23.61 -3.37
N PRO A 635 26.38 -23.43 -4.68
CA PRO A 635 27.41 -23.81 -5.62
C PRO A 635 28.68 -23.01 -5.31
N ASP A 636 29.86 -23.59 -5.56
CA ASP A 636 31.12 -22.91 -5.30
C ASP A 636 31.27 -21.68 -6.21
N ILE A 637 31.02 -20.51 -5.65
CA ILE A 637 31.12 -19.22 -6.36
C ILE A 637 32.53 -18.63 -6.32
N ARG A 638 33.53 -19.29 -5.69
CA ARG A 638 34.90 -18.76 -5.57
C ARG A 638 35.49 -18.40 -6.92
N GLY A 639 36.03 -17.19 -7.05
CA GLY A 639 36.58 -16.66 -8.30
C GLY A 639 35.56 -16.04 -9.25
N ALA A 640 34.26 -16.01 -8.92
CA ALA A 640 33.31 -15.16 -9.60
C ALA A 640 33.41 -13.73 -9.05
N VAL A 641 33.59 -12.76 -9.94
CA VAL A 641 33.71 -11.33 -9.60
C VAL A 641 32.50 -10.53 -10.10
N THR A 642 31.72 -11.06 -11.04
CA THR A 642 30.47 -10.45 -11.53
C THR A 642 29.24 -11.25 -11.13
N ILE A 643 28.08 -10.57 -11.06
CA ILE A 643 26.77 -11.23 -10.84
C ILE A 643 26.52 -12.31 -11.91
N ARG A 644 26.96 -12.08 -13.15
CA ARG A 644 26.82 -13.03 -14.25
C ARG A 644 27.63 -14.30 -14.03
N GLU A 645 28.89 -14.18 -13.62
CA GLU A 645 29.73 -15.34 -13.31
C GLU A 645 29.16 -16.14 -12.13
N THR A 646 28.67 -15.44 -11.11
CA THR A 646 28.02 -16.07 -9.95
C THR A 646 26.79 -16.88 -10.38
N LEU A 647 25.90 -16.31 -11.20
CA LEU A 647 24.72 -17.02 -11.70
C LEU A 647 25.05 -18.11 -12.71
N ALA A 648 26.08 -17.93 -13.55
CA ALA A 648 26.55 -18.97 -14.47
C ALA A 648 27.03 -20.21 -13.69
N LYS A 649 27.79 -20.01 -12.61
CA LYS A 649 28.18 -21.10 -11.70
C LYS A 649 26.97 -21.76 -11.04
N HIS A 650 25.96 -20.98 -10.66
CA HIS A 650 24.72 -21.50 -10.10
C HIS A 650 23.93 -22.35 -11.12
N ARG A 651 23.93 -21.94 -12.39
CA ARG A 651 23.26 -22.65 -13.49
C ARG A 651 23.97 -23.90 -13.97
N ASN A 652 25.24 -24.10 -13.65
CA ASN A 652 25.94 -25.35 -13.99
C ASN A 652 25.39 -26.57 -13.23
N VAL A 653 24.57 -26.34 -12.19
CA VAL A 653 23.79 -27.39 -11.54
C VAL A 653 22.54 -27.68 -12.38
N ALA A 654 22.45 -28.89 -12.94
CA ALA A 654 21.39 -29.28 -13.89
C ALA A 654 19.96 -29.06 -13.35
N SER A 655 19.74 -29.24 -12.03
CA SER A 655 18.46 -28.99 -11.38
C SER A 655 18.09 -27.50 -11.32
N CYS A 656 19.08 -26.61 -11.14
CA CYS A 656 18.86 -25.16 -11.13
C CYS A 656 18.66 -24.58 -12.54
N ALA A 657 19.39 -25.10 -13.54
CA ALA A 657 19.34 -24.63 -14.93
C ALA A 657 17.92 -24.61 -15.52
N SER A 658 17.12 -25.63 -15.21
CA SER A 658 15.76 -25.82 -15.72
C SER A 658 14.82 -24.64 -15.42
N CYS A 659 14.96 -24.01 -14.25
CA CYS A 659 14.16 -22.84 -13.89
C CYS A 659 14.85 -21.54 -14.33
N HIS A 660 16.17 -21.44 -14.12
CA HIS A 660 16.93 -20.23 -14.41
C HIS A 660 16.97 -19.85 -15.89
N GLN A 661 16.82 -20.79 -16.82
CA GLN A 661 16.69 -20.49 -18.26
C GLN A 661 15.50 -19.57 -18.60
N HIS A 662 14.49 -19.47 -17.72
CA HIS A 662 13.33 -18.61 -17.91
C HIS A 662 13.37 -17.38 -16.99
N ILE A 663 13.98 -17.50 -15.82
CA ILE A 663 14.05 -16.43 -14.82
C ILE A 663 15.16 -15.43 -15.18
N ASP A 664 16.35 -15.92 -15.49
CA ASP A 664 17.52 -15.07 -15.63
C ASP A 664 17.47 -14.13 -16.85
N PRO A 665 16.97 -14.52 -18.05
CA PRO A 665 16.93 -13.62 -19.20
C PRO A 665 16.21 -12.28 -18.95
N PRO A 666 14.94 -12.24 -18.47
CA PRO A 666 14.28 -10.98 -18.16
C PRO A 666 14.93 -10.25 -16.98
N GLY A 667 15.57 -10.97 -16.06
CA GLY A 667 16.34 -10.40 -14.96
C GLY A 667 17.57 -9.62 -15.42
N PHE A 668 18.39 -10.24 -16.26
CA PHE A 668 19.61 -9.63 -16.83
C PHE A 668 19.30 -8.46 -17.76
N ALA A 669 18.19 -8.52 -18.50
CA ALA A 669 17.76 -7.40 -19.35
C ALA A 669 17.53 -6.10 -18.54
N LEU A 670 17.26 -6.21 -17.24
CA LEU A 670 17.10 -5.06 -16.34
C LEU A 670 18.39 -4.69 -15.60
N GLU A 671 19.51 -5.37 -15.82
CA GLU A 671 20.74 -5.18 -15.05
C GLU A 671 21.43 -3.83 -15.32
N SER A 672 21.10 -3.19 -16.44
CA SER A 672 21.44 -1.78 -16.73
C SER A 672 20.76 -0.78 -15.79
N PHE A 673 19.90 -1.23 -14.87
CA PHE A 673 19.37 -0.42 -13.80
C PHE A 673 19.95 -0.82 -12.45
N ASP A 674 20.39 0.15 -11.66
CA ASP A 674 20.97 -0.06 -10.33
C ASP A 674 19.90 -0.46 -9.27
N PRO A 675 20.27 -0.75 -8.02
CA PRO A 675 19.36 -1.11 -6.93
C PRO A 675 18.34 -0.06 -6.54
N ILE A 676 18.52 1.20 -6.94
CA ILE A 676 17.53 2.26 -6.76
C ILE A 676 16.87 2.64 -8.09
N GLY A 677 17.13 1.90 -9.17
CA GLY A 677 16.54 2.12 -10.47
C GLY A 677 17.18 3.20 -11.33
N GLY A 678 18.37 3.69 -10.97
CA GLY A 678 19.19 4.57 -11.82
C GLY A 678 19.76 3.80 -13.00
N PHE A 679 19.90 4.44 -14.17
CA PHE A 679 20.51 3.78 -15.32
C PHE A 679 22.04 3.75 -15.16
N ARG A 680 22.68 2.61 -15.44
CA ARG A 680 24.12 2.41 -15.28
C ARG A 680 24.71 1.58 -16.43
N GLN A 681 26.00 1.79 -16.68
CA GLN A 681 26.82 0.94 -17.56
C GLN A 681 27.89 0.17 -16.78
N ARG A 682 28.23 0.62 -15.57
CA ARG A 682 29.22 0.02 -14.67
C ARG A 682 28.63 -0.12 -13.27
N TYR A 683 29.05 -1.15 -12.53
CA TYR A 683 28.65 -1.32 -11.13
C TYR A 683 29.27 -0.23 -10.25
N ARG A 684 28.57 0.15 -9.17
CA ARG A 684 29.16 0.96 -8.09
C ARG A 684 29.84 0.07 -7.06
N THR A 685 30.99 0.48 -6.55
CA THR A 685 31.75 -0.25 -5.52
C THR A 685 32.42 0.68 -4.54
N THR A 686 32.58 0.26 -3.28
CA THR A 686 33.39 0.96 -2.27
C THR A 686 34.86 0.49 -2.29
N GLY A 687 35.18 -0.54 -3.08
CA GLY A 687 36.51 -1.15 -3.17
C GLY A 687 37.38 -0.57 -4.28
N LYS A 688 38.05 -1.46 -5.05
CA LYS A 688 38.86 -1.08 -6.22
C LYS A 688 37.95 -0.61 -7.37
N GLY A 689 38.40 0.40 -8.11
CA GLY A 689 37.65 0.98 -9.22
C GLY A 689 38.06 2.42 -9.49
N ASP A 690 37.43 3.04 -10.47
CA ASP A 690 37.67 4.43 -10.86
C ASP A 690 36.79 5.36 -10.05
N TRP A 691 37.31 6.48 -9.56
CA TRP A 691 36.48 7.44 -8.85
C TRP A 691 35.36 7.97 -9.75
N THR A 692 34.14 7.98 -9.22
CA THR A 692 33.03 8.61 -9.93
C THR A 692 33.29 10.12 -10.03
N LYS A 693 33.00 10.70 -11.21
CA LYS A 693 33.05 12.17 -11.38
C LYS A 693 31.89 12.87 -10.66
N GLU A 694 30.85 12.11 -10.31
CA GLU A 694 29.66 12.59 -9.60
C GLU A 694 29.94 12.74 -8.11
N ARG A 695 30.10 13.99 -7.67
CA ARG A 695 30.12 14.32 -6.25
C ARG A 695 28.69 14.37 -5.71
N TYR A 696 28.23 13.28 -5.09
CA TYR A 696 27.05 13.32 -4.23
C TYR A 696 27.45 13.66 -2.80
N ILE A 697 26.77 14.66 -2.24
CA ILE A 697 27.11 15.20 -0.92
C ILE A 697 26.16 14.58 0.10
N ALA A 698 26.51 13.40 0.60
CA ALA A 698 25.83 12.84 1.78
C ALA A 698 26.24 13.59 3.05
N ALA A 699 25.31 13.63 4.01
CA ALA A 699 25.38 14.26 5.33
C ALA A 699 26.76 14.23 6.03
N HIS A 700 27.44 13.09 5.92
CA HIS A 700 28.59 12.74 6.75
C HIS A 700 29.93 12.76 5.99
N HIS A 701 29.95 13.07 4.68
CA HIS A 701 31.06 12.63 3.81
C HIS A 701 31.76 13.70 2.96
N LEU A 702 31.68 14.98 3.35
CA LEU A 702 32.57 16.05 2.88
C LEU A 702 32.69 16.21 1.34
N GLY A 703 31.66 15.86 0.57
CA GLY A 703 31.65 16.02 -0.89
C GLY A 703 32.66 15.12 -1.64
N ARG A 704 33.13 14.04 -1.01
CA ARG A 704 33.94 13.01 -1.69
C ARG A 704 33.00 12.03 -2.41
N PRO A 705 33.33 11.59 -3.64
CA PRO A 705 32.64 10.45 -4.23
C PRO A 705 32.75 9.28 -3.25
N LEU A 706 31.60 8.72 -2.87
CA LEU A 706 31.52 7.64 -1.87
C LEU A 706 31.61 6.24 -2.48
N SER A 707 31.46 6.19 -3.80
CA SER A 707 31.59 5.01 -4.62
C SER A 707 32.57 5.25 -5.76
N ARG A 708 33.02 4.13 -6.33
CA ARG A 708 33.85 4.04 -7.52
C ARG A 708 33.08 3.26 -8.58
N TRP A 709 33.41 3.49 -9.85
CA TRP A 709 33.01 2.63 -10.94
C TRP A 709 33.82 1.35 -10.90
N GLY A 710 33.13 0.22 -10.72
CA GLY A 710 33.67 -1.12 -10.76
C GLY A 710 33.65 -1.68 -12.18
N LEU A 711 33.30 -2.95 -12.30
CA LEU A 711 33.24 -3.68 -13.57
C LEU A 711 32.08 -3.19 -14.46
N ASP A 712 32.17 -3.47 -15.76
CA ASP A 712 31.09 -3.25 -16.72
C ASP A 712 29.89 -4.15 -16.43
N VAL A 713 28.70 -3.63 -16.75
CA VAL A 713 27.44 -4.36 -16.63
C VAL A 713 27.19 -5.16 -17.90
N ASP A 714 27.05 -6.47 -17.76
CA ASP A 714 26.52 -7.33 -18.83
C ASP A 714 25.01 -7.52 -18.65
N ALA A 715 24.25 -6.71 -19.38
CA ALA A 715 22.79 -6.76 -19.44
C ALA A 715 22.24 -7.59 -20.61
N SER A 716 23.07 -8.42 -21.26
CA SER A 716 22.60 -9.30 -22.33
C SER A 716 21.56 -10.29 -21.80
N GLY A 717 20.41 -10.40 -22.47
CA GLY A 717 19.39 -11.40 -22.15
C GLY A 717 19.80 -12.83 -22.55
N SER A 718 20.98 -13.01 -23.15
CA SER A 718 21.55 -14.32 -23.46
C SER A 718 22.01 -15.01 -22.19
N THR A 719 21.56 -16.25 -22.06
CA THR A 719 21.86 -17.16 -20.95
C THR A 719 22.68 -18.32 -21.42
#